data_AF-A0A4T0HU31-F1
#
_entry.id   AF-A0A4T0HU31-F1
#
_cell.length_a   1.000
_cell.length_b   1.000
_cell.length_c   1.000
_cell.angle_alpha   90.00
_cell.angle_beta   90.00
_cell.angle_gamma   90.00
#
_symmetry.space_group_name_H-M   'P 1'
#
loop_
_entity.id
_entity.type
_entity.pdbx_description
1 polymer ?
#
loop_
_entity_poly.entity_id
_entity_poly.type
_entity_poly.pdbx_seq_one_letter_code
_entity_poly.pdbx_strand_id
1 'polypeptide(L)'
;MDSRRRTILSSQQSQHVQESNIPVPPSALKQKSRYQLQQPQRLSTIPRHSLAQSNSQDNFLPSASRNDAGIYGRQSLAPRMPPPRSSVYGRQSIAPSASHHQISSFLPPPRPLPRDPRPLKDRNYINELKELVHKHLLECGYPFPVTAKTLTSPTTKDFQSMFRFLYTDILDPAFIWAKDFHGKPRKFEEEVLMILRDLRYPVADSISKTQLQAASAQHIWPSMLAMLSWLADMTRTMQHWYTPDVCDDPQLAHPADIYPPDIPNWYEKVSYEYASSTYVAFLQNEDEFPNENAELEDIYKRQDDEILKEVEELEKENQILRKDLEKLEQSPSPLAEATEELQKMKSDKGKFKQLIQHFEEKKSKTETIISKMQAAVEALEKELNEQEAENDKVSKQVEAQNLTPEEIDRMKSTRVQLSDTLDKHRQQIEKIKKSNWDLEITSTKVADNLESVVKTYTELCERIGIIPGPPPEKYMNIQFDLDYSRAAATPSEMFSSTDIKGAIKNALIGMRKDATDKHVEVENDNIIYAEDLQRAEELVVESQEKVQDIQAKLETTKSQTDDEKSRMQAEVSASNTEMREAEQLLHDAQANARKGVLALDQRYQSLMFQYDNLLSTTQNTQQELSQEIVSIVTEIINLKQYVGRVLEDLQKFVEEN
;
A
#
# COMPACT_ATOMS: atom_id res chain seq x y z
N MET A 1 75.10 -38.71 -66.57
CA MET A 1 74.06 -38.16 -67.46
C MET A 1 73.87 -36.68 -67.14
N ASP A 2 73.18 -36.00 -68.03
CA ASP A 2 72.90 -34.56 -68.14
C ASP A 2 72.74 -33.65 -66.90
N SER A 3 73.31 -32.44 -67.07
CA SER A 3 72.65 -31.11 -67.09
C SER A 3 71.64 -30.71 -65.99
N ARG A 4 71.59 -29.46 -65.47
CA ARG A 4 72.29 -28.18 -65.82
C ARG A 4 71.98 -27.10 -64.74
N ARG A 5 72.96 -26.23 -64.41
CA ARG A 5 72.81 -24.80 -63.97
C ARG A 5 72.07 -24.52 -62.64
N ARG A 6 72.30 -23.46 -61.85
CA ARG A 6 73.19 -22.24 -61.84
C ARG A 6 73.63 -22.05 -60.34
N THR A 7 74.83 -21.63 -59.93
CA THR A 7 75.70 -20.45 -60.28
C THR A 7 75.21 -19.15 -59.59
N ILE A 8 76.00 -18.36 -58.83
CA ILE A 8 77.37 -18.50 -58.24
C ILE A 8 77.70 -17.29 -57.29
N LEU A 9 78.66 -17.41 -56.35
CA LEU A 9 79.35 -16.33 -55.56
C LEU A 9 78.45 -15.41 -54.67
N SER A 10 78.93 -14.61 -53.69
CA SER A 10 80.08 -14.61 -52.73
C SER A 10 79.79 -13.52 -51.66
N SER A 11 80.61 -13.14 -50.65
CA SER A 11 81.98 -13.48 -50.22
C SER A 11 82.16 -13.15 -48.72
N GLN A 12 83.31 -13.54 -48.16
CA GLN A 12 83.79 -13.21 -46.80
C GLN A 12 83.66 -11.71 -46.42
N GLN A 13 83.50 -11.42 -45.13
CA GLN A 13 84.12 -10.24 -44.51
C GLN A 13 84.47 -10.48 -43.03
N SER A 14 85.29 -9.59 -42.45
CA SER A 14 86.07 -9.80 -41.23
C SER A 14 86.00 -8.60 -40.28
N GLN A 15 86.37 -8.83 -39.01
CA GLN A 15 87.09 -7.91 -38.12
C GLN A 15 86.58 -6.47 -37.86
N HIS A 16 86.23 -6.23 -36.58
CA HIS A 16 86.65 -5.07 -35.73
C HIS A 16 86.09 -3.64 -35.97
N VAL A 17 86.11 -2.84 -34.89
CA VAL A 17 86.21 -1.34 -34.84
C VAL A 17 84.97 -0.53 -35.32
N GLN A 18 84.53 0.59 -34.71
CA GLN A 18 84.65 1.20 -33.36
C GLN A 18 83.48 2.23 -33.17
N GLU A 19 83.36 2.74 -31.93
CA GLU A 19 82.90 4.07 -31.44
C GLU A 19 82.41 5.15 -32.47
N SER A 20 81.50 6.09 -32.15
CA SER A 20 81.69 7.12 -31.09
C SER A 20 80.56 8.20 -31.03
N ASN A 21 80.59 9.02 -29.95
CA ASN A 21 80.30 10.47 -29.86
C ASN A 21 78.86 11.08 -29.74
N ILE A 22 78.82 12.12 -28.88
CA ILE A 22 77.75 12.91 -28.21
C ILE A 22 78.46 14.21 -27.69
N PRO A 23 77.87 15.41 -27.32
CA PRO A 23 76.51 16.02 -27.35
C PRO A 23 76.45 17.43 -28.06
N VAL A 24 75.49 18.31 -27.64
CA VAL A 24 75.41 19.82 -27.74
C VAL A 24 75.22 20.47 -29.13
N PRO A 25 74.84 21.79 -29.29
CA PRO A 25 74.71 22.94 -28.35
C PRO A 25 73.32 23.70 -28.39
N PRO A 26 73.15 24.93 -27.83
CA PRO A 26 71.83 25.45 -27.39
C PRO A 26 71.40 26.87 -27.90
N SER A 27 70.36 27.45 -27.25
CA SER A 27 70.14 28.90 -26.96
C SER A 27 69.26 29.83 -27.85
N ALA A 28 68.50 30.67 -27.12
CA ALA A 28 68.18 32.11 -27.35
C ALA A 28 67.16 32.61 -28.41
N LEU A 29 66.00 33.08 -27.88
CA LEU A 29 65.35 34.39 -28.12
C LEU A 29 65.42 35.07 -29.51
N LYS A 30 64.24 35.28 -30.14
CA LYS A 30 63.84 36.58 -30.73
C LYS A 30 62.34 36.68 -31.09
N GLN A 31 61.81 37.90 -31.02
CA GLN A 31 60.46 38.27 -31.49
C GLN A 31 60.45 38.55 -33.00
N LYS A 32 59.28 38.40 -33.64
CA LYS A 32 58.71 39.39 -34.60
C LYS A 32 57.23 39.11 -34.88
N SER A 33 56.48 40.16 -35.27
CA SER A 33 55.01 40.19 -35.38
C SER A 33 54.54 40.65 -36.77
N ARG A 34 53.20 40.68 -36.99
CA ARG A 34 52.44 41.03 -38.23
C ARG A 34 52.13 39.81 -39.12
N TYR A 35 50.97 39.66 -39.78
CA TYR A 35 49.70 40.44 -39.93
C TYR A 35 48.55 39.43 -40.29
N GLN A 36 47.24 39.69 -40.53
CA GLN A 36 46.39 40.90 -40.70
C GLN A 36 44.88 40.57 -40.44
N LEU A 37 43.97 41.51 -40.78
CA LEU A 37 42.57 41.30 -41.27
C LEU A 37 41.48 40.66 -40.36
N GLN A 38 40.81 41.54 -39.61
CA GLN A 38 39.34 41.79 -39.57
C GLN A 38 38.30 40.65 -39.83
N GLN A 39 37.53 40.34 -38.77
CA GLN A 39 36.05 40.47 -38.63
C GLN A 39 35.07 39.73 -39.59
N PRO A 40 33.89 39.23 -39.10
CA PRO A 40 32.86 40.07 -38.47
C PRO A 40 32.17 39.56 -37.17
N GLN A 41 31.57 40.54 -36.47
CA GLN A 41 30.38 40.55 -35.58
C GLN A 41 30.01 39.36 -34.65
N ARG A 42 29.64 39.70 -33.41
CA ARG A 42 28.95 38.86 -32.41
C ARG A 42 27.87 39.66 -31.67
N LEU A 43 26.73 39.03 -31.40
CA LEU A 43 25.85 39.27 -30.24
C LEU A 43 25.82 37.94 -29.44
N SER A 44 26.11 37.89 -28.14
CA SER A 44 25.26 38.19 -26.95
C SER A 44 24.04 37.25 -26.82
N THR A 45 23.70 36.63 -25.68
CA THR A 45 23.99 36.88 -24.23
C THR A 45 24.32 35.53 -23.51
N ILE A 46 24.44 35.31 -22.18
CA ILE A 46 24.62 36.11 -20.94
C ILE A 46 25.41 35.24 -19.90
N PRO A 47 26.07 35.79 -18.85
CA PRO A 47 26.89 35.02 -17.88
C PRO A 47 26.29 34.82 -16.47
N ARG A 48 27.03 34.15 -15.58
CA ARG A 48 26.68 33.73 -14.20
C ARG A 48 26.98 34.78 -13.09
N HIS A 49 26.47 34.46 -11.88
CA HIS A 49 26.93 34.85 -10.52
C HIS A 49 26.58 36.22 -9.91
N SER A 50 26.00 36.20 -8.70
CA SER A 50 26.61 36.77 -7.46
C SER A 50 25.78 36.37 -6.21
N LEU A 51 26.31 36.63 -5.00
CA LEU A 51 25.71 36.35 -3.68
C LEU A 51 26.19 37.39 -2.63
N ALA A 52 25.50 37.45 -1.47
CA ALA A 52 25.71 38.39 -0.35
C ALA A 52 25.30 39.86 -0.65
N GLN A 53 25.00 40.75 0.31
CA GLN A 53 25.29 40.85 1.77
C GLN A 53 24.07 41.42 2.55
N SER A 54 24.03 41.57 3.89
CA SER A 54 24.25 40.65 5.04
C SER A 54 24.28 41.48 6.35
N ASN A 55 23.54 41.14 7.43
CA ASN A 55 23.64 41.89 8.71
C ASN A 55 23.23 41.08 9.98
N SER A 56 23.99 41.29 11.08
CA SER A 56 23.66 41.21 12.54
C SER A 56 22.71 40.12 13.11
N GLN A 57 22.97 39.48 14.27
CA GLN A 57 24.04 39.65 15.28
C GLN A 57 24.18 38.41 16.20
N ASP A 58 25.36 38.27 16.81
CA ASP A 58 25.66 37.70 18.15
C ASP A 58 25.18 36.30 18.61
N ASN A 59 26.16 35.37 18.56
CA ASN A 59 26.78 34.69 19.72
C ASN A 59 26.31 33.32 20.29
N PHE A 60 27.36 32.58 20.71
CA PHE A 60 27.49 31.49 21.69
C PHE A 60 26.64 30.20 21.62
N LEU A 61 27.33 29.11 21.22
CA LEU A 61 27.14 27.75 21.77
C LEU A 61 27.73 27.69 23.22
N PRO A 62 27.31 26.76 24.09
CA PRO A 62 27.99 25.45 24.11
C PRO A 62 27.15 24.20 24.43
N SER A 63 27.73 23.07 24.03
CA SER A 63 27.34 21.66 24.21
C SER A 63 27.14 21.15 25.65
N ALA A 64 26.12 20.30 25.84
CA ALA A 64 26.10 19.06 26.65
C ALA A 64 24.84 18.25 26.22
N SER A 65 24.78 16.92 25.97
CA SER A 65 25.51 15.69 26.36
C SER A 65 24.93 14.98 27.60
N ARG A 66 24.70 13.66 27.49
CA ARG A 66 24.02 12.69 28.42
C ARG A 66 22.49 12.70 28.34
N ASN A 67 21.84 11.57 28.01
CA ASN A 67 21.45 10.40 28.85
C ASN A 67 20.39 10.80 29.93
N ASP A 68 19.32 10.04 30.22
CA ASP A 68 19.05 8.60 29.99
C ASP A 68 17.52 8.26 30.01
N ALA A 69 17.17 7.00 29.72
CA ALA A 69 16.00 6.18 30.13
C ALA A 69 14.55 6.75 30.25
N GLY A 70 13.56 5.93 29.80
CA GLY A 70 12.11 6.11 30.03
C GLY A 70 11.31 6.25 28.72
N ILE A 71 10.67 5.26 28.09
CA ILE A 71 9.90 4.07 28.56
C ILE A 71 8.54 4.44 29.20
N TYR A 72 7.50 4.34 28.36
CA TYR A 72 6.04 4.28 28.63
C TYR A 72 5.37 5.34 29.53
N GLY A 73 5.02 6.49 28.93
CA GLY A 73 3.89 7.32 29.38
C GLY A 73 2.61 6.99 28.61
N ARG A 74 1.68 6.23 29.19
CA ARG A 74 0.34 6.00 28.59
C ARG A 74 -0.47 7.30 28.59
N GLN A 75 -1.15 7.62 27.49
CA GLN A 75 -2.23 8.60 27.50
C GLN A 75 -3.45 8.05 28.25
N SER A 76 -4.13 8.91 29.00
CA SER A 76 -5.26 8.52 29.85
C SER A 76 -6.56 8.39 29.05
N LEU A 77 -7.27 7.27 29.26
CA LEU A 77 -8.62 7.07 28.76
C LEU A 77 -9.61 8.01 29.49
N ALA A 78 -10.37 8.79 28.72
CA ALA A 78 -11.56 9.49 29.19
C ALA A 78 -12.65 9.38 28.10
N PRO A 79 -13.81 8.75 28.35
CA PRO A 79 -14.85 8.58 27.34
C PRO A 79 -15.65 9.87 27.16
N ARG A 80 -15.99 10.23 25.92
CA ARG A 80 -16.96 11.29 25.63
C ARG A 80 -18.01 10.82 24.62
N MET A 81 -19.22 10.60 25.13
CA MET A 81 -20.42 10.20 24.38
C MET A 81 -20.92 11.33 23.44
N PRO A 82 -21.70 11.00 22.39
CA PRO A 82 -22.16 11.98 21.40
C PRO A 82 -23.26 12.93 21.95
N PRO A 83 -23.48 14.09 21.30
CA PRO A 83 -24.60 14.98 21.61
C PRO A 83 -25.95 14.37 21.18
N PRO A 84 -27.03 14.54 21.97
CA PRO A 84 -28.32 13.90 21.70
C PRO A 84 -29.23 14.69 20.73
N ARG A 85 -30.11 13.96 20.03
CA ARG A 85 -31.28 14.54 19.32
C ARG A 85 -32.24 15.18 20.34
N SER A 86 -32.79 16.36 20.01
CA SER A 86 -33.72 17.09 20.87
C SER A 86 -35.18 16.96 20.39
N SER A 87 -36.01 16.20 21.10
CA SER A 87 -37.45 16.06 20.80
C SER A 87 -38.28 15.98 22.09
N VAL A 88 -38.70 17.13 22.64
CA VAL A 88 -39.60 17.19 23.80
C VAL A 88 -40.57 18.38 23.71
N TYR A 89 -41.86 18.10 23.70
CA TYR A 89 -42.90 18.96 24.29
C TYR A 89 -44.03 18.11 24.90
N GLY A 90 -43.70 17.42 26.00
CA GLY A 90 -44.70 16.77 26.84
C GLY A 90 -45.29 17.75 27.87
N ARG A 91 -46.61 17.91 27.89
CA ARG A 91 -47.33 18.67 28.94
C ARG A 91 -47.51 17.84 30.21
N GLN A 92 -47.39 18.49 31.38
CA GLN A 92 -48.04 18.07 32.63
C GLN A 92 -48.62 19.30 33.37
N SER A 93 -49.36 19.09 34.46
CA SER A 93 -50.64 19.79 34.65
C SER A 93 -50.99 20.30 36.06
N ILE A 94 -51.49 21.55 36.09
CA ILE A 94 -52.70 22.02 36.81
C ILE A 94 -52.67 22.29 38.35
N ALA A 95 -53.12 23.52 38.69
CA ALA A 95 -53.75 24.00 39.95
C ALA A 95 -52.89 24.15 41.24
N PRO A 96 -53.35 24.95 42.24
CA PRO A 96 -54.54 25.82 42.30
C PRO A 96 -54.24 27.32 42.52
N SER A 97 -55.30 28.14 42.67
CA SER A 97 -55.26 29.60 42.83
C SER A 97 -55.17 30.08 44.29
N ALA A 98 -54.47 31.20 44.53
CA ALA A 98 -54.68 32.13 45.64
C ALA A 98 -54.18 33.54 45.28
N SER A 99 -54.59 34.58 46.00
CA SER A 99 -54.56 35.96 45.50
C SER A 99 -53.61 36.94 46.22
N HIS A 100 -52.88 37.70 45.38
CA HIS A 100 -52.49 39.12 45.56
C HIS A 100 -51.24 39.49 46.41
N HIS A 101 -50.50 40.45 45.82
CA HIS A 101 -49.50 41.37 46.39
C HIS A 101 -48.05 40.94 46.71
N GLN A 102 -47.13 41.76 46.17
CA GLN A 102 -45.76 42.07 46.62
C GLN A 102 -44.68 40.97 46.48
N ILE A 103 -43.77 41.15 45.51
CA ILE A 103 -42.29 41.25 45.66
C ILE A 103 -41.65 41.51 44.27
N SER A 104 -40.39 41.96 44.24
CA SER A 104 -39.77 42.65 43.10
C SER A 104 -38.88 41.80 42.17
N SER A 105 -38.45 42.45 41.08
CA SER A 105 -37.07 42.35 40.54
C SER A 105 -36.54 41.00 40.01
N PHE A 106 -37.39 40.11 39.47
CA PHE A 106 -36.94 38.89 38.75
C PHE A 106 -37.62 38.64 37.40
N LEU A 107 -37.92 39.71 36.64
CA LEU A 107 -38.23 39.59 35.22
C LEU A 107 -36.92 39.71 34.40
N PRO A 108 -36.64 38.78 33.46
CA PRO A 108 -35.63 39.01 32.44
C PRO A 108 -35.97 40.27 31.63
N PRO A 109 -34.98 41.02 31.12
CA PRO A 109 -35.29 42.06 30.14
C PRO A 109 -36.03 41.43 28.95
N PRO A 110 -37.05 42.10 28.38
CA PRO A 110 -37.73 41.59 27.21
C PRO A 110 -36.70 41.34 26.10
N ARG A 111 -36.74 40.15 25.47
CA ARG A 111 -35.86 39.87 24.34
C ARG A 111 -36.03 41.00 23.32
N PRO A 112 -34.95 41.67 22.87
CA PRO A 112 -35.08 42.67 21.82
C PRO A 112 -35.69 41.98 20.60
N LEU A 113 -36.81 42.52 20.10
CA LEU A 113 -37.45 42.01 18.88
C LEU A 113 -36.40 41.99 17.76
N PRO A 114 -36.32 40.91 16.94
CA PRO A 114 -35.42 40.85 15.80
C PRO A 114 -35.64 42.08 14.90
N ARG A 115 -34.67 42.98 14.91
CA ARG A 115 -34.71 44.18 14.08
C ARG A 115 -34.37 43.78 12.66
N ASP A 116 -35.20 44.19 11.71
CA ASP A 116 -34.96 43.96 10.28
C ASP A 116 -33.55 44.43 9.89
N PRO A 117 -32.68 43.51 9.40
CA PRO A 117 -31.31 43.84 9.01
C PRO A 117 -31.25 44.57 7.67
N ARG A 118 -32.33 44.55 6.88
CA ARG A 118 -32.35 45.09 5.53
C ARG A 118 -32.34 46.62 5.55
N PRO A 119 -31.63 47.29 4.62
CA PRO A 119 -31.49 48.75 4.62
C PRO A 119 -32.75 49.45 4.08
N LEU A 120 -33.91 49.28 4.73
CA LEU A 120 -35.22 49.88 4.37
C LEU A 120 -35.29 51.42 4.45
N LYS A 121 -34.15 52.10 4.55
CA LYS A 121 -34.00 53.55 4.46
C LYS A 121 -33.19 53.99 3.23
N ASP A 122 -32.46 53.06 2.58
CA ASP A 122 -31.72 53.35 1.37
C ASP A 122 -32.68 53.39 0.17
N ARG A 123 -32.56 54.42 -0.66
CA ARG A 123 -33.37 54.60 -1.87
C ARG A 123 -33.01 53.58 -2.95
N ASN A 124 -31.74 53.18 -3.05
CA ASN A 124 -31.25 52.27 -4.07
C ASN A 124 -31.79 50.86 -3.82
N TYR A 125 -31.59 50.34 -2.61
CA TYR A 125 -32.15 49.07 -2.17
C TYR A 125 -33.69 49.01 -2.29
N ILE A 126 -34.41 50.09 -1.93
CA ILE A 126 -35.87 50.16 -2.14
C ILE A 126 -36.24 50.05 -3.63
N ASN A 127 -35.43 50.59 -4.55
CA ASN A 127 -35.69 50.45 -5.98
C ASN A 127 -35.33 49.04 -6.48
N GLU A 128 -34.24 48.43 -6.02
CA GLU A 128 -33.88 47.03 -6.31
C GLU A 128 -35.03 46.07 -5.91
N LEU A 129 -35.61 46.25 -4.73
CA LEU A 129 -36.79 45.48 -4.29
C LEU A 129 -38.04 45.73 -5.15
N LYS A 130 -38.20 46.92 -5.74
CA LYS A 130 -39.30 47.16 -6.70
C LYS A 130 -39.07 46.40 -7.99
N GLU A 131 -37.87 46.46 -8.58
CA GLU A 131 -37.59 45.79 -9.84
C GLU A 131 -37.67 44.26 -9.69
N LEU A 132 -37.21 43.72 -8.55
CA LEU A 132 -37.37 42.30 -8.18
C LEU A 132 -38.86 41.89 -8.14
N VAL A 133 -39.69 42.60 -7.36
CA VAL A 133 -41.14 42.32 -7.27
C VAL A 133 -41.85 42.56 -8.59
N HIS A 134 -41.47 43.60 -9.35
CA HIS A 134 -42.03 43.90 -10.66
C HIS A 134 -41.77 42.78 -11.66
N LYS A 135 -40.52 42.33 -11.74
CA LYS A 135 -40.07 41.26 -12.61
C LYS A 135 -40.77 39.95 -12.26
N HIS A 136 -40.74 39.53 -10.99
CA HIS A 136 -41.32 38.25 -10.60
C HIS A 136 -42.85 38.19 -10.77
N LEU A 137 -43.57 39.29 -10.52
CA LEU A 137 -45.01 39.38 -10.83
C LEU A 137 -45.31 39.26 -12.32
N LEU A 138 -44.44 39.76 -13.20
CA LEU A 138 -44.58 39.56 -14.66
C LEU A 138 -44.23 38.12 -15.07
N GLU A 139 -43.17 37.54 -14.52
CA GLU A 139 -42.74 36.15 -14.80
C GLU A 139 -43.81 35.13 -14.38
N CYS A 140 -44.48 35.34 -13.25
CA CYS A 140 -45.59 34.50 -12.80
C CYS A 140 -46.94 34.79 -13.50
N GLY A 141 -47.03 35.81 -14.37
CA GLY A 141 -48.26 36.13 -15.10
C GLY A 141 -49.36 36.83 -14.28
N TYR A 142 -49.00 37.73 -13.37
CA TYR A 142 -49.95 38.46 -12.51
C TYR A 142 -51.08 39.15 -13.32
N PRO A 143 -52.38 38.91 -13.02
CA PRO A 143 -53.49 39.25 -13.90
C PRO A 143 -53.87 40.76 -13.92
N PHE A 144 -53.18 41.62 -13.18
CA PHE A 144 -53.44 43.06 -13.15
C PHE A 144 -52.22 43.85 -13.65
N PRO A 145 -52.40 45.00 -14.33
CA PRO A 145 -51.31 45.72 -15.00
C PRO A 145 -50.29 46.32 -14.01
N VAL A 146 -49.14 45.65 -13.84
CA VAL A 146 -48.00 46.20 -13.09
C VAL A 146 -47.31 47.26 -13.93
N THR A 147 -47.49 48.53 -13.56
CA THR A 147 -46.75 49.66 -14.15
C THR A 147 -45.68 50.10 -13.15
N ALA A 148 -44.58 50.70 -13.60
CA ALA A 148 -43.53 51.27 -12.72
C ALA A 148 -44.06 52.29 -11.66
N LYS A 149 -45.26 52.86 -11.89
CA LYS A 149 -45.99 53.69 -10.92
C LYS A 149 -46.66 52.87 -9.80
N THR A 150 -47.16 51.67 -10.10
CA THR A 150 -47.90 50.79 -9.16
C THR A 150 -47.07 50.45 -7.93
N LEU A 151 -45.81 50.03 -8.10
CA LEU A 151 -44.90 49.73 -6.98
C LEU A 151 -44.21 50.97 -6.36
N THR A 152 -44.45 52.16 -6.92
CA THR A 152 -43.94 53.43 -6.37
C THR A 152 -44.97 54.12 -5.47
N SER A 153 -46.26 54.05 -5.81
CA SER A 153 -47.38 54.58 -5.01
C SER A 153 -48.61 53.66 -5.10
N PRO A 154 -48.58 52.46 -4.50
CA PRO A 154 -49.69 51.51 -4.56
C PRO A 154 -50.89 51.99 -3.74
N THR A 155 -52.09 51.54 -4.10
CA THR A 155 -53.24 51.56 -3.20
C THR A 155 -53.19 50.36 -2.24
N THR A 156 -53.95 50.41 -1.15
CA THR A 156 -54.11 49.25 -0.26
C THR A 156 -54.72 48.05 -0.98
N LYS A 157 -55.52 48.26 -2.05
CA LYS A 157 -56.03 47.15 -2.88
C LYS A 157 -54.92 46.48 -3.67
N ASP A 158 -54.03 47.26 -4.29
CA ASP A 158 -52.92 46.70 -5.08
C ASP A 158 -52.00 45.85 -4.21
N PHE A 159 -51.67 46.33 -3.00
CA PHE A 159 -50.94 45.55 -2.01
C PHE A 159 -51.66 44.25 -1.64
N GLN A 160 -52.97 44.29 -1.37
CA GLN A 160 -53.72 43.07 -1.06
C GLN A 160 -53.77 42.09 -2.25
N SER A 161 -53.91 42.56 -3.48
CA SER A 161 -53.92 41.71 -4.67
C SER A 161 -52.55 41.09 -4.95
N MET A 162 -51.46 41.85 -4.84
CA MET A 162 -50.09 41.33 -4.99
C MET A 162 -49.76 40.28 -3.92
N PHE A 163 -50.17 40.51 -2.66
CA PHE A 163 -49.97 39.51 -1.60
C PHE A 163 -50.82 38.26 -1.83
N ARG A 164 -52.11 38.41 -2.18
CA ARG A 164 -52.98 37.26 -2.49
C ARG A 164 -52.44 36.42 -3.64
N PHE A 165 -51.94 37.06 -4.69
CA PHE A 165 -51.37 36.35 -5.83
C PHE A 165 -50.11 35.57 -5.44
N LEU A 166 -49.10 36.24 -4.87
CA LEU A 166 -47.86 35.56 -4.49
C LEU A 166 -48.11 34.45 -3.45
N TYR A 167 -49.04 34.63 -2.52
CA TYR A 167 -49.32 33.59 -1.52
C TYR A 167 -50.29 32.50 -2.00
N THR A 168 -51.47 32.85 -2.50
CA THR A 168 -52.54 31.87 -2.82
C THR A 168 -52.49 31.40 -4.27
N ASP A 169 -52.14 32.25 -5.23
CA ASP A 169 -52.11 31.83 -6.64
C ASP A 169 -50.79 31.13 -7.02
N ILE A 170 -49.71 31.35 -6.24
CA ILE A 170 -48.36 30.80 -6.50
C ILE A 170 -47.81 29.90 -5.37
N LEU A 171 -47.78 30.34 -4.10
CA LEU A 171 -47.12 29.57 -3.02
C LEU A 171 -47.97 28.41 -2.45
N ASP A 172 -49.27 28.64 -2.23
CA ASP A 172 -50.21 27.67 -1.69
C ASP A 172 -51.58 27.76 -2.42
N PRO A 173 -51.72 27.11 -3.59
CA PRO A 173 -52.99 27.00 -4.32
C PRO A 173 -54.11 26.26 -3.58
N ALA A 174 -53.82 25.61 -2.45
CA ALA A 174 -54.82 24.97 -1.60
C ALA A 174 -55.31 25.90 -0.48
N PHE A 175 -54.75 27.11 -0.33
CA PHE A 175 -55.07 28.01 0.79
C PHE A 175 -56.49 28.57 0.73
N ILE A 176 -57.33 28.16 1.69
CA ILE A 176 -58.70 28.67 1.84
C ILE A 176 -58.72 29.79 2.89
N TRP A 177 -58.81 31.04 2.43
CA TRP A 177 -58.97 32.24 3.26
C TRP A 177 -60.11 32.09 4.28
N ALA A 178 -59.81 32.20 5.57
CA ALA A 178 -60.72 31.78 6.61
C ALA A 178 -61.98 32.66 6.71
N LYS A 179 -63.08 32.02 7.10
CA LYS A 179 -64.32 32.69 7.50
C LYS A 179 -64.40 32.79 9.02
N ASP A 180 -64.99 33.87 9.50
CA ASP A 180 -65.28 34.06 10.93
C ASP A 180 -66.41 33.12 11.41
N PHE A 181 -66.67 33.12 12.72
CA PHE A 181 -67.71 32.32 13.37
C PHE A 181 -69.14 32.62 12.86
N HIS A 182 -69.33 33.70 12.08
CA HIS A 182 -70.59 34.08 11.46
C HIS A 182 -70.58 33.90 9.92
N GLY A 183 -69.60 33.17 9.38
CA GLY A 183 -69.49 32.83 7.97
C GLY A 183 -68.99 33.97 7.06
N LYS A 184 -68.60 35.11 7.61
CA LYS A 184 -68.07 36.25 6.85
C LYS A 184 -66.58 36.07 6.60
N PRO A 185 -65.99 36.61 5.52
CA PRO A 185 -64.54 36.57 5.34
C PRO A 185 -63.85 37.29 6.51
N ARG A 186 -62.82 36.67 7.09
CA ARG A 186 -62.03 37.29 8.16
C ARG A 186 -61.28 38.52 7.62
N LYS A 187 -60.87 39.41 8.51
CA LYS A 187 -60.08 40.59 8.14
C LYS A 187 -58.73 40.15 7.59
N PHE A 188 -58.40 40.64 6.39
CA PHE A 188 -57.16 40.33 5.68
C PHE A 188 -55.90 40.49 6.56
N GLU A 189 -55.87 41.52 7.40
CA GLU A 189 -54.72 41.81 8.27
C GLU A 189 -54.58 40.86 9.48
N GLU A 190 -55.60 40.04 9.78
CA GLU A 190 -55.48 38.95 10.76
C GLU A 190 -54.91 37.69 10.12
N GLU A 191 -55.41 37.33 8.93
CA GLU A 191 -54.92 36.20 8.14
C GLU A 191 -53.45 36.39 7.75
N VAL A 192 -53.06 37.56 7.24
CA VAL A 192 -51.66 37.85 6.88
C VAL A 192 -50.72 37.73 8.08
N LEU A 193 -51.13 38.14 9.29
CA LEU A 193 -50.31 37.98 10.50
C LEU A 193 -50.27 36.54 11.05
N MET A 194 -51.10 35.64 10.54
CA MET A 194 -50.97 34.19 10.76
C MET A 194 -50.07 33.59 9.69
N ILE A 195 -50.38 33.80 8.40
CA ILE A 195 -49.59 33.38 7.24
C ILE A 195 -48.10 33.69 7.42
N LEU A 196 -47.75 34.93 7.79
CA LEU A 196 -46.35 35.32 8.02
C LEU A 196 -45.67 34.60 9.20
N ARG A 197 -46.42 34.20 10.23
CA ARG A 197 -45.87 33.43 11.36
C ARG A 197 -45.73 31.95 11.03
N ASP A 198 -46.65 31.41 10.24
CA ASP A 198 -46.64 30.02 9.81
C ASP A 198 -45.55 29.78 8.76
N LEU A 199 -45.40 30.70 7.79
CA LEU A 199 -44.24 30.81 6.88
C LEU A 199 -42.93 31.25 7.57
N ARG A 200 -42.91 31.42 8.90
CA ARG A 200 -41.73 31.79 9.71
C ARG A 200 -40.99 33.05 9.24
N TYR A 201 -41.71 34.04 8.70
CA TYR A 201 -41.13 35.30 8.23
C TYR A 201 -40.32 35.99 9.36
N PRO A 202 -39.01 36.22 9.20
CA PRO A 202 -38.11 36.55 10.32
C PRO A 202 -38.45 37.80 11.14
N VAL A 203 -39.25 38.71 10.57
CA VAL A 203 -39.66 39.97 11.20
C VAL A 203 -41.19 40.12 11.35
N ALA A 204 -41.95 39.01 11.30
CA ALA A 204 -43.42 39.01 11.39
C ALA A 204 -43.95 39.80 12.61
N ASP A 205 -43.36 39.60 13.79
CA ASP A 205 -43.78 40.30 15.02
C ASP A 205 -43.41 41.79 15.07
N SER A 206 -42.66 42.31 14.08
CA SER A 206 -42.46 43.76 13.90
C SER A 206 -43.56 44.42 13.07
N ILE A 207 -44.37 43.64 12.36
CA ILE A 207 -45.47 44.13 11.54
C ILE A 207 -46.76 44.12 12.36
N SER A 208 -47.35 45.30 12.54
CA SER A 208 -48.61 45.49 13.25
C SER A 208 -49.81 45.49 12.31
N LYS A 209 -50.97 45.12 12.86
CA LYS A 209 -52.26 45.12 12.14
C LYS A 209 -52.61 46.49 11.54
N THR A 210 -52.28 47.57 12.23
CA THR A 210 -52.50 48.95 11.76
C THR A 210 -51.58 49.33 10.60
N GLN A 211 -50.35 48.81 10.55
CA GLN A 211 -49.48 48.97 9.38
C GLN A 211 -50.02 48.24 8.15
N LEU A 212 -50.58 47.04 8.31
CA LEU A 212 -51.22 46.32 7.21
C LEU A 212 -52.49 47.02 6.69
N GLN A 213 -53.30 47.61 7.59
CA GLN A 213 -54.46 48.43 7.20
C GLN A 213 -54.07 49.69 6.41
N ALA A 214 -52.89 50.24 6.70
CA ALA A 214 -52.32 51.43 6.05
C ALA A 214 -51.11 51.10 5.15
N ALA A 215 -51.05 49.92 4.55
CA ALA A 215 -49.87 49.41 3.83
C ALA A 215 -49.34 50.32 2.70
N SER A 216 -50.22 51.14 2.12
CA SER A 216 -49.93 52.15 1.08
C SER A 216 -49.28 53.44 1.60
N ALA A 217 -49.22 53.66 2.92
CA ALA A 217 -48.64 54.87 3.49
C ALA A 217 -47.12 54.94 3.24
N GLN A 218 -46.61 56.09 2.81
CA GLN A 218 -45.23 56.27 2.32
C GLN A 218 -44.12 55.83 3.29
N HIS A 219 -44.36 55.88 4.60
CA HIS A 219 -43.40 55.44 5.63
C HIS A 219 -43.54 53.96 6.04
N ILE A 220 -44.59 53.28 5.57
CA ILE A 220 -44.91 51.87 5.82
C ILE A 220 -44.58 51.03 4.58
N TRP A 221 -44.80 51.59 3.38
CA TRP A 221 -44.58 50.93 2.11
C TRP A 221 -43.20 50.25 1.96
N PRO A 222 -42.05 50.81 2.41
CA PRO A 222 -40.76 50.10 2.34
C PRO A 222 -40.74 48.75 3.08
N SER A 223 -41.47 48.62 4.19
CA SER A 223 -41.61 47.36 4.94
C SER A 223 -42.56 46.38 4.25
N MET A 224 -43.65 46.89 3.64
CA MET A 224 -44.62 46.09 2.88
C MET A 224 -44.04 45.57 1.56
N LEU A 225 -43.27 46.41 0.86
CA LEU A 225 -42.50 46.03 -0.32
C LEU A 225 -41.45 44.98 0.01
N ALA A 226 -40.71 45.13 1.11
CA ALA A 226 -39.73 44.14 1.53
C ALA A 226 -40.34 42.82 2.04
N MET A 227 -41.62 42.84 2.44
CA MET A 227 -42.38 41.63 2.71
C MET A 227 -42.86 40.97 1.41
N LEU A 228 -43.31 41.75 0.42
CA LEU A 228 -43.64 41.23 -0.91
C LEU A 228 -42.41 40.71 -1.65
N SER A 229 -41.24 41.34 -1.50
CA SER A 229 -39.99 40.86 -2.12
C SER A 229 -39.54 39.54 -1.51
N TRP A 230 -39.57 39.42 -0.18
CA TRP A 230 -39.27 38.14 0.49
C TRP A 230 -40.25 37.03 0.11
N LEU A 231 -41.54 37.36 -0.08
CA LEU A 231 -42.54 36.40 -0.55
C LEU A 231 -42.31 36.03 -2.02
N ALA A 232 -41.89 36.97 -2.87
CA ALA A 232 -41.49 36.73 -4.26
C ALA A 232 -40.21 35.88 -4.36
N ASP A 233 -39.22 36.14 -3.50
CA ASP A 233 -38.01 35.31 -3.38
C ASP A 233 -38.40 33.89 -2.95
N MET A 234 -39.30 33.74 -1.96
CA MET A 234 -39.80 32.45 -1.50
C MET A 234 -40.52 31.66 -2.61
N THR A 235 -41.43 32.29 -3.36
CA THR A 235 -42.11 31.65 -4.49
C THR A 235 -41.13 31.27 -5.61
N ARG A 236 -40.17 32.14 -5.90
CA ARG A 236 -39.13 31.88 -6.91
C ARG A 236 -38.20 30.73 -6.50
N THR A 237 -37.80 30.64 -5.24
CA THR A 237 -37.05 29.50 -4.70
C THR A 237 -37.89 28.22 -4.78
N MET A 238 -39.18 28.26 -4.42
CA MET A 238 -40.06 27.10 -4.53
C MET A 238 -40.28 26.62 -5.99
N GLN A 239 -40.22 27.53 -6.97
CA GLN A 239 -40.32 27.18 -8.40
C GLN A 239 -39.00 26.64 -9.00
N HIS A 240 -37.87 26.84 -8.33
CA HIS A 240 -36.53 26.55 -8.86
C HIS A 240 -35.62 25.77 -7.89
N TRP A 241 -36.18 25.14 -6.85
CA TRP A 241 -35.40 24.44 -5.82
C TRP A 241 -34.54 23.28 -6.34
N TYR A 242 -34.89 22.69 -7.49
CA TYR A 242 -34.08 21.70 -8.19
C TYR A 242 -32.85 22.27 -8.92
N THR A 243 -32.76 23.59 -9.14
CA THR A 243 -31.67 24.19 -9.93
C THR A 243 -30.47 24.51 -9.02
N PRO A 244 -29.24 24.09 -9.36
CA PRO A 244 -28.06 24.31 -8.53
C PRO A 244 -27.78 25.78 -8.17
N ASP A 245 -28.07 26.73 -9.07
CA ASP A 245 -27.92 28.19 -8.83
C ASP A 245 -28.82 28.76 -7.71
N VAL A 246 -29.79 27.97 -7.22
CA VAL A 246 -30.82 28.40 -6.25
C VAL A 246 -30.81 27.55 -4.97
N CYS A 247 -30.30 26.31 -5.02
CA CYS A 247 -30.18 25.45 -3.85
C CYS A 247 -28.89 24.61 -3.88
N ASP A 248 -27.97 24.93 -2.96
CA ASP A 248 -26.68 24.23 -2.80
C ASP A 248 -26.79 22.80 -2.21
N ASP A 249 -28.00 22.24 -2.03
CA ASP A 249 -28.20 20.92 -1.42
C ASP A 249 -28.20 19.80 -2.48
N PRO A 250 -27.17 18.92 -2.53
CA PRO A 250 -27.11 17.85 -3.50
C PRO A 250 -28.28 16.85 -3.38
N GLN A 251 -28.93 16.75 -2.21
CA GLN A 251 -30.11 15.91 -2.06
C GLN A 251 -31.33 16.47 -2.83
N LEU A 252 -31.33 17.74 -3.23
CA LEU A 252 -32.46 18.41 -3.87
C LEU A 252 -32.26 18.73 -5.37
N ALA A 253 -31.02 18.74 -5.89
CA ALA A 253 -30.77 18.89 -7.34
C ALA A 253 -31.16 17.63 -8.17
N HIS A 254 -31.34 17.74 -9.49
CA HIS A 254 -31.71 16.58 -10.32
C HIS A 254 -30.57 15.54 -10.44
N PRO A 255 -30.82 14.20 -10.46
CA PRO A 255 -29.74 13.19 -10.49
C PRO A 255 -28.78 13.30 -11.68
N ALA A 256 -29.25 13.86 -12.80
CA ALA A 256 -28.46 14.06 -14.01
C ALA A 256 -27.42 15.22 -13.92
N ASP A 257 -27.55 16.09 -12.92
CA ASP A 257 -26.68 17.25 -12.66
C ASP A 257 -25.69 17.00 -11.51
N ILE A 258 -25.67 15.77 -10.96
CA ILE A 258 -24.91 15.38 -9.76
C ILE A 258 -23.86 14.34 -10.13
N TYR A 259 -22.60 14.59 -9.74
CA TYR A 259 -21.54 13.59 -9.83
C TYR A 259 -21.78 12.46 -8.81
N PRO A 260 -21.90 11.18 -9.22
CA PRO A 260 -22.40 10.12 -8.32
C PRO A 260 -21.61 9.93 -7.00
N PRO A 261 -20.26 10.05 -6.98
CA PRO A 261 -19.48 9.98 -5.73
C PRO A 261 -19.79 11.06 -4.68
N ASP A 262 -20.41 12.20 -5.05
CA ASP A 262 -20.77 13.26 -4.10
C ASP A 262 -21.95 12.86 -3.19
N ILE A 263 -22.75 11.86 -3.58
CA ILE A 263 -23.93 11.41 -2.84
C ILE A 263 -23.91 9.88 -2.64
N PRO A 264 -23.71 9.37 -1.41
CA PRO A 264 -23.66 7.94 -1.12
C PRO A 264 -24.90 7.12 -1.54
N ASN A 265 -26.05 7.77 -1.72
CA ASN A 265 -27.30 7.15 -2.17
C ASN A 265 -27.78 7.65 -3.56
N TRP A 266 -26.87 8.05 -4.45
CA TRP A 266 -27.20 8.48 -5.82
C TRP A 266 -28.05 7.45 -6.59
N TYR A 267 -27.73 6.15 -6.51
CA TYR A 267 -28.51 5.09 -7.16
C TYR A 267 -29.95 5.00 -6.64
N GLU A 268 -30.15 5.16 -5.32
CA GLU A 268 -31.50 5.24 -4.74
C GLU A 268 -32.23 6.46 -5.32
N LYS A 269 -31.55 7.62 -5.39
CA LYS A 269 -32.10 8.86 -5.91
C LYS A 269 -32.56 8.74 -7.37
N VAL A 270 -31.72 8.17 -8.25
CA VAL A 270 -32.08 7.88 -9.64
C VAL A 270 -33.32 6.96 -9.71
N SER A 271 -33.36 5.91 -8.87
CA SER A 271 -34.50 5.00 -8.83
C SER A 271 -35.79 5.66 -8.32
N TYR A 272 -35.69 6.59 -7.36
CA TYR A 272 -36.84 7.35 -6.85
C TYR A 272 -37.34 8.38 -7.85
N GLU A 273 -36.45 9.08 -8.56
CA GLU A 273 -36.84 10.06 -9.58
C GLU A 273 -37.63 9.36 -10.71
N TYR A 274 -37.04 8.31 -11.29
CA TYR A 274 -37.68 7.47 -12.31
C TYR A 274 -39.00 6.86 -11.81
N ALA A 275 -39.03 6.30 -10.59
CA ALA A 275 -40.25 5.73 -10.02
C ALA A 275 -41.32 6.80 -9.77
N SER A 276 -40.95 8.05 -9.47
CA SER A 276 -41.91 9.13 -9.25
C SER A 276 -42.51 9.64 -10.56
N SER A 277 -41.69 9.80 -11.60
CA SER A 277 -42.13 10.23 -12.94
C SER A 277 -43.03 9.17 -13.59
N THR A 278 -42.58 7.91 -13.61
CA THR A 278 -43.39 6.78 -14.11
C THR A 278 -44.68 6.56 -13.31
N TYR A 279 -44.69 6.85 -12.01
CA TYR A 279 -45.93 6.82 -11.21
C TYR A 279 -46.92 7.94 -11.58
N VAL A 280 -46.44 9.12 -12.00
CA VAL A 280 -47.29 10.21 -12.53
C VAL A 280 -47.89 9.85 -13.89
N ALA A 281 -47.16 9.14 -14.76
CA ALA A 281 -47.69 8.58 -16.01
C ALA A 281 -48.71 7.44 -15.74
N PHE A 282 -48.40 6.53 -14.83
CA PHE A 282 -49.31 5.47 -14.39
C PHE A 282 -50.63 6.01 -13.81
N LEU A 283 -50.59 7.10 -13.02
CA LEU A 283 -51.80 7.77 -12.52
C LEU A 283 -52.63 8.45 -13.64
N GLN A 284 -52.07 8.65 -14.82
CA GLN A 284 -52.78 9.08 -16.03
C GLN A 284 -53.30 7.90 -16.87
N ASN A 285 -53.10 6.65 -16.42
CA ASN A 285 -53.41 5.39 -17.10
C ASN A 285 -52.49 5.08 -18.30
N GLU A 286 -51.21 5.48 -18.21
CA GLU A 286 -50.17 5.08 -19.16
C GLU A 286 -49.38 3.87 -18.61
N ASP A 287 -49.25 2.81 -19.42
CA ASP A 287 -48.54 1.56 -19.07
C ASP A 287 -47.14 1.46 -19.71
N GLU A 288 -46.73 2.43 -20.54
CA GLU A 288 -45.43 2.50 -21.22
C GLU A 288 -44.77 3.85 -20.97
N PHE A 289 -43.46 3.85 -20.66
CA PHE A 289 -42.72 5.04 -20.17
C PHE A 289 -41.51 5.40 -21.06
N PRO A 290 -41.70 5.76 -22.34
CA PRO A 290 -40.61 5.91 -23.29
C PRO A 290 -39.69 7.10 -23.01
N ASN A 291 -40.20 8.19 -22.41
CA ASN A 291 -39.39 9.38 -22.16
C ASN A 291 -38.50 9.17 -20.92
N GLU A 292 -39.10 8.57 -19.89
CA GLU A 292 -38.52 8.28 -18.59
C GLU A 292 -37.45 7.20 -18.72
N ASN A 293 -37.67 6.20 -19.59
CA ASN A 293 -36.65 5.23 -19.98
C ASN A 293 -35.49 5.89 -20.72
N ALA A 294 -35.76 6.80 -21.68
CA ALA A 294 -34.70 7.48 -22.42
C ALA A 294 -33.85 8.40 -21.53
N GLU A 295 -34.47 9.10 -20.58
CA GLU A 295 -33.76 9.91 -19.58
C GLU A 295 -32.94 9.04 -18.63
N LEU A 296 -33.49 7.93 -18.14
CA LEU A 296 -32.76 6.96 -17.30
C LEU A 296 -31.55 6.37 -18.03
N GLU A 297 -31.73 5.98 -19.29
CA GLU A 297 -30.63 5.55 -20.16
C GLU A 297 -29.56 6.64 -20.31
N ASP A 298 -29.95 7.89 -20.56
CA ASP A 298 -29.00 8.99 -20.78
C ASP A 298 -28.27 9.43 -19.50
N ILE A 299 -28.85 9.21 -18.32
CA ILE A 299 -28.16 9.35 -17.02
C ILE A 299 -27.08 8.27 -16.89
N TYR A 300 -27.41 7.00 -17.12
CA TYR A 300 -26.42 5.92 -17.04
C TYR A 300 -25.34 5.99 -18.13
N LYS A 301 -25.68 6.35 -19.37
CA LYS A 301 -24.68 6.55 -20.45
C LYS A 301 -23.63 7.58 -20.08
N ARG A 302 -24.00 8.69 -19.42
CA ARG A 302 -23.03 9.71 -18.96
C ARG A 302 -22.11 9.17 -17.87
N GLN A 303 -22.66 8.40 -16.92
CA GLN A 303 -21.88 7.75 -15.87
C GLN A 303 -20.92 6.70 -16.45
N ASP A 304 -21.39 5.85 -17.36
CA ASP A 304 -20.56 4.84 -18.06
C ASP A 304 -19.46 5.52 -18.89
N ASP A 305 -19.80 6.57 -19.65
CA ASP A 305 -18.82 7.37 -20.41
C ASP A 305 -17.74 7.98 -19.50
N GLU A 306 -18.06 8.34 -18.25
CA GLU A 306 -17.09 8.90 -17.29
C GLU A 306 -16.22 7.81 -16.66
N ILE A 307 -16.83 6.72 -16.18
CA ILE A 307 -16.13 5.55 -15.64
C ILE A 307 -15.19 4.94 -16.69
N LEU A 308 -15.60 4.86 -17.96
CA LEU A 308 -14.75 4.36 -19.05
C LEU A 308 -13.52 5.24 -19.29
N LYS A 309 -13.61 6.57 -19.09
CA LYS A 309 -12.44 7.47 -19.16
C LYS A 309 -11.50 7.23 -17.98
N GLU A 310 -12.03 7.13 -16.76
CA GLU A 310 -11.25 6.84 -15.56
C GLU A 310 -10.51 5.49 -15.70
N VAL A 311 -11.20 4.44 -16.18
CA VAL A 311 -10.60 3.14 -16.48
C VAL A 311 -9.50 3.25 -17.54
N GLU A 312 -9.72 3.98 -18.64
CA GLU A 312 -8.69 4.13 -19.68
C GLU A 312 -7.45 4.91 -19.17
N GLU A 313 -7.62 5.87 -18.25
CA GLU A 313 -6.51 6.59 -17.60
C GLU A 313 -5.77 5.72 -16.58
N LEU A 314 -6.49 4.99 -15.72
CA LEU A 314 -5.92 4.03 -14.78
C LEU A 314 -5.19 2.88 -15.48
N GLU A 315 -5.68 2.39 -16.62
CA GLU A 315 -4.98 1.39 -17.44
C GLU A 315 -3.67 1.95 -18.01
N LYS A 316 -3.67 3.20 -18.51
CA LYS A 316 -2.43 3.87 -18.98
C LYS A 316 -1.42 4.02 -17.85
N GLU A 317 -1.86 4.46 -16.67
CA GLU A 317 -0.98 4.55 -15.49
C GLU A 317 -0.45 3.17 -15.09
N ASN A 318 -1.30 2.15 -15.01
CA ASN A 318 -0.89 0.79 -14.67
C ASN A 318 0.13 0.22 -15.67
N GLN A 319 -0.02 0.52 -16.97
CA GLN A 319 0.94 0.16 -18.01
C GLN A 319 2.28 0.91 -17.87
N ILE A 320 2.29 2.17 -17.42
CA ILE A 320 3.51 2.93 -17.14
C ILE A 320 4.22 2.34 -15.92
N LEU A 321 3.49 2.17 -14.81
CA LEU A 321 4.01 1.61 -13.56
C LEU A 321 4.58 0.20 -13.75
N ARG A 322 3.93 -0.67 -14.55
CA ARG A 322 4.48 -1.99 -14.90
C ARG A 322 5.78 -1.90 -15.69
N LYS A 323 5.89 -0.97 -16.65
CA LYS A 323 7.13 -0.77 -17.43
C LYS A 323 8.26 -0.20 -16.58
N ASP A 324 7.95 0.63 -15.59
CA ASP A 324 8.95 1.18 -14.67
C ASP A 324 9.36 0.14 -13.60
N LEU A 325 8.43 -0.70 -13.14
CA LEU A 325 8.73 -1.87 -12.31
C LEU A 325 9.62 -2.87 -13.06
N GLU A 326 9.31 -3.20 -14.32
CA GLU A 326 10.14 -4.07 -15.17
C GLU A 326 11.57 -3.52 -15.33
N LYS A 327 11.73 -2.20 -15.56
CA LYS A 327 13.06 -1.56 -15.60
C LYS A 327 13.79 -1.67 -14.27
N LEU A 328 13.10 -1.52 -13.14
CA LEU A 328 13.68 -1.61 -11.81
C LEU A 328 14.10 -3.05 -11.46
N GLU A 329 13.35 -4.06 -11.90
CA GLU A 329 13.72 -5.49 -11.75
C GLU A 329 14.86 -5.91 -12.68
N GLN A 330 14.92 -5.37 -13.91
CA GLN A 330 16.01 -5.61 -14.85
C GLN A 330 17.29 -4.85 -14.49
N SER A 331 17.18 -3.70 -13.82
CA SER A 331 18.34 -2.98 -13.29
C SER A 331 18.95 -3.74 -12.11
N PRO A 332 20.28 -3.97 -12.07
CA PRO A 332 20.89 -4.46 -10.84
C PRO A 332 20.62 -3.44 -9.72
N SER A 333 20.29 -3.93 -8.52
CA SER A 333 19.97 -3.04 -7.40
C SER A 333 21.09 -1.99 -7.22
N PRO A 334 20.77 -0.68 -7.18
CA PRO A 334 21.79 0.36 -7.00
C PRO A 334 22.62 0.17 -5.72
N LEU A 335 22.06 -0.50 -4.72
CA LEU A 335 22.79 -0.92 -3.51
C LEU A 335 23.82 -2.01 -3.82
N ALA A 336 23.48 -3.00 -4.66
CA ALA A 336 24.40 -4.06 -5.07
C ALA A 336 25.58 -3.50 -5.87
N GLU A 337 25.31 -2.67 -6.89
CA GLU A 337 26.33 -1.98 -7.68
C GLU A 337 27.26 -1.13 -6.78
N ALA A 338 26.69 -0.30 -5.92
CA ALA A 338 27.46 0.50 -4.96
C ALA A 338 28.26 -0.36 -3.97
N THR A 339 27.78 -1.53 -3.54
CA THR A 339 28.57 -2.45 -2.71
C THR A 339 29.71 -3.11 -3.48
N GLU A 340 29.53 -3.43 -4.76
CA GLU A 340 30.59 -3.99 -5.59
C GLU A 340 31.69 -2.96 -5.88
N GLU A 341 31.32 -1.71 -6.22
CA GLU A 341 32.26 -0.59 -6.30
C GLU A 341 33.00 -0.36 -4.98
N LEU A 342 32.29 -0.33 -3.85
CA LEU A 342 32.88 -0.15 -2.53
C LEU A 342 33.82 -1.31 -2.15
N GLN A 343 33.56 -2.53 -2.62
CA GLN A 343 34.44 -3.68 -2.45
C GLN A 343 35.68 -3.60 -3.36
N LYS A 344 35.54 -3.18 -4.62
CA LYS A 344 36.66 -2.88 -5.54
C LYS A 344 37.57 -1.79 -4.92
N MET A 345 36.99 -0.67 -4.48
CA MET A 345 37.71 0.44 -3.84
C MET A 345 38.38 0.04 -2.52
N LYS A 346 37.77 -0.84 -1.70
CA LYS A 346 38.43 -1.43 -0.52
C LYS A 346 39.63 -2.30 -0.90
N SER A 347 39.48 -3.15 -1.92
CA SER A 347 40.56 -4.01 -2.45
C SER A 347 41.75 -3.18 -2.92
N ASP A 348 41.49 -2.17 -3.76
CA ASP A 348 42.54 -1.31 -4.32
C ASP A 348 43.19 -0.42 -3.25
N LYS A 349 42.43 0.09 -2.28
CA LYS A 349 42.99 0.75 -1.09
C LYS A 349 43.92 -0.18 -0.28
N GLY A 350 43.66 -1.48 -0.26
CA GLY A 350 44.55 -2.50 0.30
C GLY A 350 45.83 -2.65 -0.51
N LYS A 351 45.72 -2.83 -1.84
CA LYS A 351 46.86 -2.94 -2.77
C LYS A 351 47.76 -1.70 -2.71
N PHE A 352 47.19 -0.50 -2.72
CA PHE A 352 47.95 0.75 -2.62
C PHE A 352 48.68 0.88 -1.29
N LYS A 353 48.09 0.46 -0.16
CA LYS A 353 48.80 0.42 1.13
C LYS A 353 50.00 -0.53 1.11
N GLN A 354 49.84 -1.74 0.57
CA GLN A 354 50.93 -2.71 0.44
C GLN A 354 52.05 -2.18 -0.48
N LEU A 355 51.67 -1.52 -1.58
CA LEU A 355 52.60 -0.90 -2.53
C LEU A 355 53.40 0.25 -1.89
N ILE A 356 52.72 1.11 -1.10
CA ILE A 356 53.36 2.18 -0.33
C ILE A 356 54.35 1.59 0.67
N GLN A 357 53.94 0.62 1.50
CA GLN A 357 54.83 -0.02 2.47
C GLN A 357 56.06 -0.65 1.79
N HIS A 358 55.87 -1.37 0.68
CA HIS A 358 56.97 -1.95 -0.07
C HIS A 358 57.95 -0.88 -0.60
N PHE A 359 57.46 0.28 -1.04
CA PHE A 359 58.33 1.39 -1.45
C PHE A 359 58.99 2.11 -0.27
N GLU A 360 58.34 2.25 0.89
CA GLU A 360 58.92 2.81 2.11
C GLU A 360 60.03 1.90 2.67
N GLU A 361 59.80 0.59 2.71
CA GLU A 361 60.82 -0.40 3.04
C GLU A 361 61.99 -0.36 2.06
N LYS A 362 61.71 -0.31 0.75
CA LYS A 362 62.76 -0.21 -0.27
C LYS A 362 63.56 1.07 -0.13
N LYS A 363 62.89 2.21 0.12
CA LYS A 363 63.52 3.51 0.39
C LYS A 363 64.46 3.40 1.60
N SER A 364 63.96 2.93 2.75
CA SER A 364 64.76 2.77 3.97
C SER A 364 65.97 1.83 3.77
N LYS A 365 65.76 0.70 3.10
CA LYS A 365 66.84 -0.22 2.69
C LYS A 365 67.88 0.52 1.82
N THR A 366 67.46 1.32 0.85
CA THR A 366 68.38 2.14 0.02
C THR A 366 69.09 3.23 0.81
N GLU A 367 68.41 3.94 1.72
CA GLU A 367 69.01 4.98 2.57
C GLU A 367 70.09 4.40 3.52
N THR A 368 69.85 3.22 4.11
CA THR A 368 70.88 2.53 4.93
C THR A 368 72.07 2.03 4.10
N ILE A 369 71.86 1.68 2.82
CA ILE A 369 72.97 1.33 1.91
C ILE A 369 73.77 2.59 1.55
N ILE A 370 73.13 3.71 1.23
CA ILE A 370 73.80 4.98 0.93
C ILE A 370 74.65 5.42 2.13
N SER A 371 74.10 5.41 3.35
CA SER A 371 74.84 5.76 4.57
C SER A 371 76.05 4.85 4.81
N LYS A 372 75.93 3.54 4.58
CA LYS A 372 77.07 2.59 4.68
C LYS A 372 78.14 2.85 3.62
N MET A 373 77.73 3.19 2.39
CA MET A 373 78.67 3.48 1.30
C MET A 373 79.39 4.81 1.53
N GLN A 374 78.73 5.84 2.08
CA GLN A 374 79.37 7.09 2.50
C GLN A 374 80.43 6.84 3.56
N ALA A 375 80.09 6.14 4.65
CA ALA A 375 81.05 5.80 5.70
C ALA A 375 82.22 4.92 5.21
N ALA A 376 81.99 4.05 4.22
CA ALA A 376 83.04 3.25 3.59
C ALA A 376 83.98 4.09 2.70
N VAL A 377 83.45 5.08 1.98
CA VAL A 377 84.27 6.04 1.21
C VAL A 377 85.11 6.91 2.15
N GLU A 378 84.52 7.47 3.21
CA GLU A 378 85.25 8.25 4.23
C GLU A 378 86.39 7.44 4.89
N ALA A 379 86.18 6.14 5.13
CA ALA A 379 87.21 5.24 5.65
C ALA A 379 88.33 4.96 4.64
N LEU A 380 88.00 4.70 3.37
CA LEU A 380 88.97 4.43 2.30
C LEU A 380 89.78 5.68 1.93
N GLU A 381 89.17 6.86 1.94
CA GLU A 381 89.87 8.14 1.76
C GLU A 381 90.90 8.35 2.88
N LYS A 382 90.57 7.99 4.12
CA LYS A 382 91.51 8.05 5.25
C LYS A 382 92.65 7.03 5.12
N GLU A 383 92.36 5.78 4.75
CA GLU A 383 93.38 4.74 4.54
C GLU A 383 94.33 5.09 3.38
N LEU A 384 93.82 5.65 2.29
CA LEU A 384 94.63 6.13 1.17
C LEU A 384 95.62 7.22 1.59
N ASN A 385 95.16 8.23 2.35
CA ASN A 385 96.04 9.28 2.88
C ASN A 385 97.13 8.72 3.81
N GLU A 386 96.82 7.68 4.60
CA GLU A 386 97.79 7.03 5.47
C GLU A 386 98.83 6.21 4.69
N GLN A 387 98.41 5.50 3.64
CA GLN A 387 99.29 4.72 2.77
C GLN A 387 100.17 5.57 1.85
N GLU A 388 99.66 6.68 1.31
CA GLU A 388 100.48 7.65 0.58
C GLU A 388 101.59 8.21 1.49
N ALA A 389 101.24 8.58 2.72
CA ALA A 389 102.19 9.05 3.72
C ALA A 389 103.15 7.97 4.27
N GLU A 390 102.94 6.68 3.99
CA GLU A 390 103.87 5.59 4.30
C GLU A 390 104.80 5.27 3.12
N ASN A 391 104.26 5.16 1.91
CA ASN A 391 105.03 4.98 0.68
C ASN A 391 106.07 6.10 0.51
N ASP A 392 105.68 7.33 0.81
CA ASP A 392 106.54 8.51 0.78
C ASP A 392 107.70 8.46 1.81
N LYS A 393 107.60 7.63 2.86
CA LYS A 393 108.71 7.33 3.78
C LYS A 393 109.60 6.21 3.24
N VAL A 394 108.99 5.16 2.67
CA VAL A 394 109.72 3.98 2.16
C VAL A 394 110.59 4.34 0.96
N SER A 395 110.13 5.16 0.00
CA SER A 395 110.97 5.62 -1.12
C SER A 395 112.25 6.29 -0.62
N LYS A 396 112.12 7.20 0.36
CA LYS A 396 113.24 7.92 0.99
C LYS A 396 114.20 7.00 1.77
N GLN A 397 113.73 5.83 2.24
CA GLN A 397 114.59 4.80 2.85
C GLN A 397 115.30 3.92 1.81
N VAL A 398 114.66 3.63 0.68
CA VAL A 398 115.25 2.85 -0.42
C VAL A 398 116.31 3.66 -1.17
N GLU A 399 116.05 4.95 -1.43
CA GLU A 399 117.02 5.90 -2.01
C GLU A 399 118.30 6.05 -1.17
N ALA A 400 118.24 5.77 0.14
CA ALA A 400 119.40 5.79 1.03
C ALA A 400 120.28 4.52 0.99
N GLN A 401 119.82 3.42 0.36
CA GLN A 401 120.49 2.11 0.39
C GLN A 401 121.26 1.80 -0.90
N ASN A 402 122.56 2.12 -0.91
CA ASN A 402 123.48 1.82 -2.00
C ASN A 402 123.91 0.33 -2.00
N LEU A 403 123.03 -0.56 -2.47
CA LEU A 403 123.32 -2.00 -2.62
C LEU A 403 124.20 -2.27 -3.85
N THR A 404 125.17 -3.19 -3.72
CA THR A 404 126.15 -3.48 -4.79
C THR A 404 125.73 -4.64 -5.71
N PRO A 405 126.08 -4.62 -7.02
CA PRO A 405 125.61 -5.63 -7.98
C PRO A 405 126.04 -7.08 -7.67
N GLU A 406 127.22 -7.29 -7.09
CA GLU A 406 127.72 -8.65 -6.78
C GLU A 406 126.87 -9.36 -5.71
N GLU A 407 126.33 -8.59 -4.77
CA GLU A 407 125.49 -9.10 -3.69
C GLU A 407 124.11 -9.50 -4.23
N ILE A 408 123.57 -8.69 -5.14
CA ILE A 408 122.36 -8.98 -5.92
C ILE A 408 122.51 -10.29 -6.73
N ASP A 409 123.66 -10.53 -7.35
CA ASP A 409 123.88 -11.74 -8.16
C ASP A 409 124.10 -13.01 -7.31
N ARG A 410 124.71 -12.90 -6.12
CA ARG A 410 124.72 -13.99 -5.13
C ARG A 410 123.30 -14.31 -4.64
N MET A 411 122.48 -13.30 -4.37
CA MET A 411 121.07 -13.48 -4.02
C MET A 411 120.26 -14.11 -5.17
N LYS A 412 120.51 -13.75 -6.43
CA LYS A 412 119.87 -14.41 -7.59
C LYS A 412 120.22 -15.90 -7.67
N SER A 413 121.49 -16.26 -7.49
CA SER A 413 121.95 -17.66 -7.55
C SER A 413 121.28 -18.54 -6.48
N THR A 414 121.28 -18.08 -5.24
CA THR A 414 120.57 -18.78 -4.14
C THR A 414 119.05 -18.81 -4.35
N ARG A 415 118.45 -17.73 -4.89
CA ARG A 415 117.02 -17.71 -5.26
C ARG A 415 116.66 -18.75 -6.31
N VAL A 416 117.52 -19.04 -7.29
CA VAL A 416 117.26 -20.09 -8.30
C VAL A 416 117.26 -21.49 -7.67
N GLN A 417 118.25 -21.81 -6.83
CA GLN A 417 118.30 -23.12 -6.15
C GLN A 417 117.13 -23.33 -5.16
N LEU A 418 116.70 -22.24 -4.50
CA LEU A 418 115.49 -22.24 -3.67
C LEU A 418 114.20 -22.34 -4.51
N SER A 419 114.12 -21.73 -5.69
CA SER A 419 112.96 -21.90 -6.59
C SER A 419 112.83 -23.34 -7.05
N ASP A 420 113.92 -23.96 -7.54
CA ASP A 420 113.92 -25.35 -8.04
C ASP A 420 113.50 -26.39 -6.99
N THR A 421 113.74 -26.12 -5.70
CA THR A 421 113.31 -26.99 -4.59
C THR A 421 111.88 -26.65 -4.15
N LEU A 422 111.53 -25.36 -4.09
CA LEU A 422 110.19 -24.88 -3.77
C LEU A 422 109.16 -25.31 -4.84
N ASP A 423 109.52 -25.30 -6.12
CA ASP A 423 108.65 -25.72 -7.23
C ASP A 423 108.44 -27.25 -7.29
N LYS A 424 109.44 -28.05 -6.87
CA LYS A 424 109.25 -29.50 -6.64
C LYS A 424 108.27 -29.77 -5.50
N HIS A 425 108.39 -29.04 -4.38
CA HIS A 425 107.43 -29.15 -3.28
C HIS A 425 106.05 -28.60 -3.66
N ARG A 426 105.95 -27.52 -4.45
CA ARG A 426 104.68 -27.08 -5.04
C ARG A 426 104.04 -28.18 -5.86
N GLN A 427 104.75 -28.86 -6.77
CA GLN A 427 104.17 -29.95 -7.57
C GLN A 427 103.66 -31.13 -6.71
N GLN A 428 104.34 -31.44 -5.60
CA GLN A 428 103.84 -32.43 -4.63
C GLN A 428 102.59 -31.92 -3.89
N ILE A 429 102.59 -30.67 -3.44
CA ILE A 429 101.44 -30.01 -2.80
C ILE A 429 100.25 -29.92 -3.75
N GLU A 430 100.46 -29.60 -5.04
CA GLU A 430 99.44 -29.52 -6.08
C GLU A 430 98.76 -30.89 -6.28
N LYS A 431 99.57 -31.96 -6.31
CA LYS A 431 99.07 -33.33 -6.44
C LYS A 431 98.28 -33.78 -5.21
N ILE A 432 98.74 -33.44 -4.00
CA ILE A 432 98.04 -33.73 -2.74
C ILE A 432 96.75 -32.90 -2.63
N LYS A 433 96.80 -31.59 -2.93
CA LYS A 433 95.63 -30.71 -2.98
C LYS A 433 94.58 -31.22 -3.96
N LYS A 434 94.99 -31.64 -5.17
CA LYS A 434 94.05 -32.20 -6.14
C LYS A 434 93.42 -33.50 -5.62
N SER A 435 94.20 -34.42 -5.06
CA SER A 435 93.67 -35.63 -4.43
C SER A 435 92.73 -35.33 -3.26
N ASN A 436 93.01 -34.28 -2.48
CA ASN A 436 92.16 -33.85 -1.37
C ASN A 436 90.87 -33.17 -1.87
N TRP A 437 90.95 -32.38 -2.94
CA TRP A 437 89.79 -31.74 -3.61
C TRP A 437 88.88 -32.78 -4.28
N ASP A 438 89.44 -33.81 -4.91
CA ASP A 438 88.68 -34.94 -5.45
C ASP A 438 87.97 -35.73 -4.31
N LEU A 439 88.63 -35.89 -3.14
CA LEU A 439 88.03 -36.48 -1.94
C LEU A 439 86.97 -35.57 -1.29
N GLU A 440 87.21 -34.28 -1.19
CA GLU A 440 86.23 -33.28 -0.72
C GLU A 440 84.99 -33.26 -1.62
N ILE A 441 85.15 -33.31 -2.95
CA ILE A 441 84.03 -33.37 -3.91
C ILE A 441 83.23 -34.67 -3.78
N THR A 442 83.87 -35.79 -3.47
CA THR A 442 83.14 -37.05 -3.22
C THR A 442 82.45 -37.03 -1.86
N SER A 443 83.08 -36.44 -0.84
CA SER A 443 82.49 -36.23 0.48
C SER A 443 81.27 -35.30 0.44
N THR A 444 81.36 -34.13 -0.22
CA THR A 444 80.22 -33.21 -0.38
C THR A 444 79.08 -33.86 -1.14
N LYS A 445 79.35 -34.51 -2.28
CA LYS A 445 78.30 -35.24 -3.03
C LYS A 445 77.60 -36.33 -2.19
N VAL A 446 78.30 -36.99 -1.27
CA VAL A 446 77.68 -37.98 -0.38
C VAL A 446 76.87 -37.29 0.73
N ALA A 447 77.36 -36.19 1.30
CA ALA A 447 76.64 -35.38 2.29
C ALA A 447 75.38 -34.73 1.70
N ASP A 448 75.47 -34.11 0.52
CA ASP A 448 74.35 -33.45 -0.16
C ASP A 448 73.26 -34.47 -0.56
N ASN A 449 73.65 -35.68 -0.97
CA ASN A 449 72.72 -36.80 -1.19
C ASN A 449 72.04 -37.27 0.10
N LEU A 450 72.78 -37.33 1.21
CA LEU A 450 72.23 -37.72 2.51
C LEU A 450 71.26 -36.66 3.06
N GLU A 451 71.60 -35.38 2.94
CA GLU A 451 70.76 -34.23 3.28
C GLU A 451 69.45 -34.22 2.46
N SER A 452 69.53 -34.55 1.16
CA SER A 452 68.36 -34.75 0.29
C SER A 452 67.46 -35.91 0.77
N VAL A 453 68.05 -37.05 1.17
CA VAL A 453 67.29 -38.19 1.72
C VAL A 453 66.62 -37.82 3.06
N VAL A 454 67.32 -37.11 3.95
CA VAL A 454 66.73 -36.61 5.21
C VAL A 454 65.57 -35.65 4.92
N LYS A 455 65.74 -34.71 3.99
CA LYS A 455 64.68 -33.78 3.58
C LYS A 455 63.43 -34.50 3.05
N THR A 456 63.59 -35.50 2.18
CA THR A 456 62.45 -36.30 1.70
C THR A 456 61.79 -37.14 2.79
N TYR A 457 62.53 -37.58 3.82
CA TYR A 457 61.94 -38.20 5.01
C TYR A 457 61.12 -37.19 5.82
N THR A 458 61.63 -35.96 6.05
CA THR A 458 60.91 -34.92 6.79
C THR A 458 59.63 -34.49 6.05
N GLU A 459 59.68 -34.26 4.74
CA GLU A 459 58.51 -33.96 3.90
C GLU A 459 57.43 -35.07 3.97
N LEU A 460 57.84 -36.35 4.07
CA LEU A 460 56.92 -37.46 4.27
C LEU A 460 56.35 -37.51 5.70
N CYS A 461 57.14 -37.15 6.72
CA CYS A 461 56.67 -37.07 8.11
C CYS A 461 55.71 -35.89 8.33
N GLU A 462 55.95 -34.75 7.68
CA GLU A 462 55.02 -33.62 7.61
C GLU A 462 53.69 -34.03 6.95
N ARG A 463 53.75 -34.74 5.82
CA ARG A 463 52.56 -35.23 5.11
C ARG A 463 51.74 -36.26 5.91
N ILE A 464 52.37 -36.97 6.86
CA ILE A 464 51.70 -37.91 7.78
C ILE A 464 51.28 -37.19 9.09
N GLY A 465 51.69 -35.94 9.30
CA GLY A 465 51.33 -35.13 10.48
C GLY A 465 52.18 -35.40 11.74
N ILE A 466 53.29 -36.13 11.60
CA ILE A 466 54.18 -36.55 12.71
C ILE A 466 55.14 -35.42 13.13
N ILE A 467 55.35 -34.45 12.24
CA ILE A 467 56.14 -33.23 12.46
C ILE A 467 55.34 -32.10 11.82
N PRO A 468 55.11 -30.93 12.46
CA PRO A 468 55.41 -30.58 13.85
C PRO A 468 54.31 -31.01 14.86
N GLY A 469 53.33 -31.79 14.44
CA GLY A 469 52.26 -32.28 15.32
C GLY A 469 52.74 -33.34 16.32
N PRO A 470 52.15 -33.46 17.51
CA PRO A 470 52.51 -34.53 18.44
C PRO A 470 52.14 -35.90 17.84
N PRO A 471 53.04 -36.89 17.81
CA PRO A 471 52.71 -38.24 17.39
C PRO A 471 51.64 -38.87 18.31
N PRO A 472 50.84 -39.85 17.82
CA PRO A 472 49.80 -40.48 18.62
C PRO A 472 50.34 -41.05 19.93
N GLU A 473 49.54 -41.01 21.01
CA GLU A 473 49.98 -41.29 22.40
C GLU A 473 50.82 -42.56 22.56
N LYS A 474 50.49 -43.64 21.82
CA LYS A 474 51.24 -44.91 21.76
C LYS A 474 52.73 -44.77 21.41
N TYR A 475 53.10 -43.71 20.69
CA TYR A 475 54.42 -43.49 20.10
C TYR A 475 55.11 -42.21 20.59
N MET A 476 54.52 -41.51 21.58
CA MET A 476 55.01 -40.20 22.05
C MET A 476 56.43 -40.22 22.67
N ASN A 477 56.93 -41.41 23.02
CA ASN A 477 58.27 -41.63 23.55
C ASN A 477 59.35 -41.80 22.46
N ILE A 478 59.01 -41.63 21.17
CA ILE A 478 59.94 -41.84 20.04
C ILE A 478 60.14 -40.51 19.31
N GLN A 479 61.38 -40.05 19.27
CA GLN A 479 61.77 -38.89 18.47
C GLN A 479 61.82 -39.28 17.00
N PHE A 480 60.92 -38.70 16.20
CA PHE A 480 60.87 -38.91 14.74
C PHE A 480 61.70 -37.87 13.97
N ASP A 481 62.10 -36.79 14.61
CA ASP A 481 62.94 -35.75 14.01
C ASP A 481 64.39 -36.22 13.83
N LEU A 482 65.06 -35.78 12.75
CA LEU A 482 66.39 -36.24 12.35
C LEU A 482 67.36 -35.06 12.21
N ASP A 483 67.96 -34.65 13.33
CA ASP A 483 69.03 -33.66 13.36
C ASP A 483 70.28 -34.17 12.61
N TYR A 484 70.38 -33.85 11.32
CA TYR A 484 71.52 -34.21 10.50
C TYR A 484 72.71 -33.25 10.73
N SER A 485 73.79 -33.75 11.32
CA SER A 485 75.01 -32.98 11.57
C SER A 485 76.12 -33.33 10.59
N ARG A 486 76.31 -32.45 9.61
CA ARG A 486 77.40 -32.50 8.61
C ARG A 486 78.82 -32.38 9.22
N ALA A 487 78.93 -32.00 10.49
CA ALA A 487 80.20 -31.77 11.20
C ALA A 487 80.63 -32.92 12.14
N ALA A 488 79.88 -34.02 12.19
CA ALA A 488 80.18 -35.15 13.05
C ALA A 488 81.44 -35.93 12.62
N ALA A 489 82.22 -36.41 13.61
CA ALA A 489 83.50 -37.09 13.36
C ALA A 489 83.34 -38.57 12.97
N THR A 490 82.26 -39.23 13.39
CA THR A 490 81.97 -40.62 13.03
C THR A 490 80.55 -40.78 12.43
N PRO A 491 80.31 -41.80 11.58
CA PRO A 491 78.98 -42.07 11.02
C PRO A 491 77.86 -42.32 12.03
N SER A 492 78.21 -42.65 13.28
CA SER A 492 77.25 -42.86 14.38
C SER A 492 76.85 -41.57 15.10
N GLU A 493 77.56 -40.47 14.86
CA GLU A 493 77.31 -39.14 15.44
C GLU A 493 76.68 -38.16 14.43
N MET A 494 76.54 -38.56 13.15
CA MET A 494 75.93 -37.74 12.09
C MET A 494 74.43 -37.47 12.30
N PHE A 495 73.80 -38.23 13.20
CA PHE A 495 72.43 -38.05 13.65
C PHE A 495 72.41 -38.03 15.17
N SER A 496 71.53 -37.22 15.78
CA SER A 496 71.23 -37.31 17.21
C SER A 496 70.78 -38.74 17.57
N SER A 497 71.09 -39.19 18.80
CA SER A 497 71.30 -40.60 19.18
C SER A 497 70.05 -41.50 19.14
N THR A 498 69.52 -41.73 17.94
CA THR A 498 68.20 -42.30 17.69
C THR A 498 68.33 -43.49 16.73
N ASP A 499 67.83 -44.67 17.13
CA ASP A 499 67.91 -45.85 16.27
C ASP A 499 66.87 -45.79 15.13
N ILE A 500 67.32 -45.26 13.99
CA ILE A 500 66.55 -45.17 12.75
C ILE A 500 66.01 -46.56 12.31
N LYS A 501 66.76 -47.64 12.57
CA LYS A 501 66.42 -48.99 12.08
C LYS A 501 65.51 -49.77 13.04
N GLY A 502 65.69 -49.61 14.34
CA GLY A 502 64.95 -50.34 15.39
C GLY A 502 63.83 -49.54 16.07
N ALA A 503 63.96 -48.22 16.25
CA ALA A 503 62.93 -47.38 16.87
C ALA A 503 62.00 -46.77 15.81
N ILE A 504 62.49 -45.80 15.03
CA ILE A 504 61.69 -45.01 14.07
C ILE A 504 60.97 -45.92 13.08
N LYS A 505 61.70 -46.82 12.41
CA LYS A 505 61.13 -47.74 11.41
C LYS A 505 60.01 -48.61 11.97
N ASN A 506 60.17 -49.16 13.17
CA ASN A 506 59.16 -50.03 13.78
C ASN A 506 57.95 -49.23 14.26
N ALA A 507 58.15 -48.00 14.74
CA ALA A 507 57.06 -47.09 15.08
C ALA A 507 56.23 -46.71 13.83
N LEU A 508 56.87 -46.36 12.71
CA LEU A 508 56.18 -46.07 11.44
C LEU A 508 55.42 -47.30 10.89
N ILE A 509 55.97 -48.50 11.04
CA ILE A 509 55.26 -49.75 10.69
C ILE A 509 54.04 -49.97 11.60
N GLY A 510 54.17 -49.68 12.90
CA GLY A 510 53.08 -49.72 13.88
C GLY A 510 51.97 -48.71 13.56
N MET A 511 52.32 -47.44 13.35
CA MET A 511 51.37 -46.38 12.97
C MET A 511 50.65 -46.69 11.66
N ARG A 512 51.34 -47.24 10.66
CA ARG A 512 50.70 -47.73 9.43
C ARG A 512 49.70 -48.85 9.71
N LYS A 513 49.99 -49.74 10.66
CA LYS A 513 49.04 -50.79 11.07
C LYS A 513 47.85 -50.17 11.80
N ASP A 514 48.05 -49.33 12.81
CA ASP A 514 46.98 -48.62 13.52
C ASP A 514 46.05 -47.84 12.56
N ALA A 515 46.60 -47.21 11.52
CA ALA A 515 45.83 -46.52 10.49
C ALA A 515 45.07 -47.48 9.54
N THR A 516 45.63 -48.66 9.27
CA THR A 516 44.94 -49.70 8.47
C THR A 516 43.82 -50.35 9.27
N ASP A 517 44.08 -50.70 10.54
CA ASP A 517 43.10 -51.27 11.46
C ASP A 517 41.92 -50.29 11.65
N LYS A 518 42.18 -48.97 11.80
CA LYS A 518 41.15 -47.92 11.81
C LYS A 518 40.40 -47.74 10.49
N HIS A 519 41.05 -47.90 9.33
CA HIS A 519 40.35 -47.86 8.04
C HIS A 519 39.37 -49.03 7.93
N VAL A 520 39.73 -50.22 8.40
CA VAL A 520 38.83 -51.39 8.43
C VAL A 520 37.67 -51.17 9.42
N GLU A 521 37.93 -50.55 10.57
CA GLU A 521 36.90 -50.14 11.54
C GLU A 521 35.87 -49.19 10.90
N VAL A 522 36.33 -48.10 10.28
CA VAL A 522 35.46 -47.11 9.59
C VAL A 522 34.74 -47.71 8.37
N GLU A 523 35.36 -48.63 7.63
CA GLU A 523 34.71 -49.30 6.49
C GLU A 523 33.58 -50.24 6.96
N ASN A 524 33.78 -50.95 8.08
CA ASN A 524 32.73 -51.78 8.69
C ASN A 524 31.57 -50.92 9.21
N ASP A 525 31.86 -49.81 9.89
CA ASP A 525 30.85 -48.84 10.32
C ASP A 525 30.06 -48.29 9.12
N ASN A 526 30.74 -47.95 8.02
CA ASN A 526 30.13 -47.47 6.78
C ASN A 526 29.18 -48.51 6.15
N ILE A 527 29.52 -49.80 6.21
CA ILE A 527 28.63 -50.90 5.80
C ILE A 527 27.40 -50.97 6.70
N ILE A 528 27.55 -50.86 8.03
CA ILE A 528 26.43 -50.88 8.98
C ILE A 528 25.49 -49.67 8.74
N TYR A 529 26.04 -48.47 8.53
CA TYR A 529 25.23 -47.29 8.20
C TYR A 529 24.54 -47.41 6.84
N ALA A 530 25.11 -48.14 5.87
CA ALA A 530 24.45 -48.43 4.60
C ALA A 530 23.28 -49.44 4.76
N GLU A 531 23.44 -50.48 5.58
CA GLU A 531 22.34 -51.42 5.91
C GLU A 531 21.20 -50.73 6.68
N ASP A 532 21.53 -49.85 7.63
CA ASP A 532 20.53 -49.06 8.37
C ASP A 532 19.85 -48.01 7.49
N LEU A 533 20.57 -47.41 6.53
CA LEU A 533 19.98 -46.53 5.51
C LEU A 533 19.01 -47.29 4.61
N GLN A 534 19.39 -48.46 4.07
CA GLN A 534 18.49 -49.28 3.26
C GLN A 534 17.23 -49.66 4.04
N ARG A 535 17.36 -50.05 5.32
CA ARG A 535 16.21 -50.37 6.17
C ARG A 535 15.31 -49.16 6.41
N ALA A 536 15.87 -47.95 6.51
CA ALA A 536 15.10 -46.73 6.59
C ALA A 536 14.38 -46.39 5.28
N GLU A 537 15.02 -46.62 4.12
CA GLU A 537 14.40 -46.45 2.79
C GLU A 537 13.25 -47.45 2.58
N GLU A 538 13.43 -48.73 2.96
CA GLU A 538 12.37 -49.75 2.93
C GLU A 538 11.16 -49.36 3.79
N LEU A 539 11.39 -48.84 5.01
CA LEU A 539 10.33 -48.32 5.88
C LEU A 539 9.64 -47.07 5.32
N VAL A 540 10.37 -46.21 4.59
CA VAL A 540 9.79 -45.06 3.88
C VAL A 540 8.90 -45.53 2.71
N VAL A 541 9.31 -46.54 1.94
CA VAL A 541 8.49 -47.14 0.87
C VAL A 541 7.22 -47.78 1.46
N GLU A 542 7.34 -48.61 2.50
CA GLU A 542 6.19 -49.25 3.15
C GLU A 542 5.21 -48.21 3.74
N SER A 543 5.73 -47.07 4.22
CA SER A 543 4.92 -45.93 4.67
C SER A 543 4.23 -45.19 3.50
N GLN A 544 4.92 -45.01 2.37
CA GLN A 544 4.34 -44.43 1.15
C GLN A 544 3.23 -45.30 0.57
N GLU A 545 3.41 -46.62 0.52
CA GLU A 545 2.37 -47.57 0.12
C GLU A 545 1.15 -47.46 1.05
N LYS A 546 1.35 -47.47 2.38
CA LYS A 546 0.26 -47.26 3.36
C LYS A 546 -0.47 -45.93 3.16
N VAL A 547 0.24 -44.85 2.79
CA VAL A 547 -0.38 -43.56 2.48
C VAL A 547 -1.21 -43.61 1.20
N GLN A 548 -0.72 -44.23 0.12
CA GLN A 548 -1.48 -44.42 -1.12
C GLN A 548 -2.73 -45.29 -0.89
N ASP A 549 -2.59 -46.34 -0.09
CA ASP A 549 -3.65 -47.27 0.27
C ASP A 549 -4.75 -46.60 1.11
N ILE A 550 -4.37 -45.68 2.01
CA ILE A 550 -5.30 -44.81 2.76
C ILE A 550 -5.94 -43.75 1.84
N GLN A 551 -5.19 -43.17 0.88
CA GLN A 551 -5.74 -42.22 -0.09
C GLN A 551 -6.78 -42.87 -1.01
N ALA A 552 -6.55 -44.10 -1.48
CA ALA A 552 -7.52 -44.86 -2.26
C ALA A 552 -8.79 -45.20 -1.46
N LYS A 553 -8.64 -45.54 -0.17
CA LYS A 553 -9.77 -45.75 0.76
C LYS A 553 -10.55 -44.46 1.05
N LEU A 554 -9.85 -43.34 1.17
CA LEU A 554 -10.47 -42.02 1.29
C LEU A 554 -11.26 -41.64 0.04
N GLU A 555 -10.69 -41.82 -1.15
CA GLU A 555 -11.35 -41.43 -2.42
C GLU A 555 -12.58 -42.31 -2.72
N THR A 556 -12.50 -43.62 -2.46
CA THR A 556 -13.67 -44.51 -2.57
C THR A 556 -14.75 -44.18 -1.54
N THR A 557 -14.38 -43.76 -0.33
CA THR A 557 -15.34 -43.30 0.70
C THR A 557 -15.97 -41.95 0.33
N LYS A 558 -15.22 -41.02 -0.29
CA LYS A 558 -15.79 -39.79 -0.86
C LYS A 558 -16.80 -40.09 -1.95
N SER A 559 -16.45 -40.93 -2.94
CA SER A 559 -17.37 -41.33 -4.01
C SER A 559 -18.66 -41.89 -3.44
N GLN A 560 -18.57 -42.81 -2.47
CA GLN A 560 -19.75 -43.33 -1.77
C GLN A 560 -20.55 -42.22 -1.06
N THR A 561 -19.88 -41.27 -0.41
CA THR A 561 -20.54 -40.14 0.27
C THR A 561 -21.27 -39.22 -0.71
N ASP A 562 -20.68 -38.92 -1.87
CA ASP A 562 -21.29 -38.09 -2.90
C ASP A 562 -22.40 -38.85 -3.66
N ASP A 563 -22.26 -40.16 -3.87
CA ASP A 563 -23.33 -41.03 -4.40
C ASP A 563 -24.53 -41.10 -3.44
N GLU A 564 -24.29 -41.28 -2.13
CA GLU A 564 -25.35 -41.28 -1.12
C GLU A 564 -26.01 -39.90 -0.97
N LYS A 565 -25.25 -38.82 -1.05
CA LYS A 565 -25.75 -37.44 -1.05
C LYS A 565 -26.57 -37.14 -2.30
N SER A 566 -26.14 -37.62 -3.47
CA SER A 566 -26.89 -37.53 -4.73
C SER A 566 -28.22 -38.30 -4.64
N ARG A 567 -28.18 -39.54 -4.12
CA ARG A 567 -29.38 -40.35 -3.83
C ARG A 567 -30.33 -39.63 -2.87
N MET A 568 -29.82 -39.10 -1.77
CA MET A 568 -30.59 -38.35 -0.78
C MET A 568 -31.19 -37.07 -1.37
N GLN A 569 -30.46 -36.34 -2.23
CA GLN A 569 -30.97 -35.15 -2.91
C GLN A 569 -32.06 -35.48 -3.93
N ALA A 570 -31.98 -36.63 -4.60
CA ALA A 570 -33.04 -37.15 -5.47
C ALA A 570 -34.27 -37.64 -4.68
N GLU A 571 -34.08 -38.29 -3.54
CA GLU A 571 -35.15 -38.70 -2.63
C GLU A 571 -35.88 -37.48 -2.02
N VAL A 572 -35.12 -36.47 -1.59
CA VAL A 572 -35.67 -35.19 -1.10
C VAL A 572 -36.39 -34.43 -2.21
N SER A 573 -35.91 -34.42 -3.46
CA SER A 573 -36.62 -33.75 -4.56
C SER A 573 -37.92 -34.48 -4.94
N ALA A 574 -37.91 -35.82 -4.99
CA ALA A 574 -39.08 -36.65 -5.20
C ALA A 574 -40.13 -36.45 -4.07
N SER A 575 -39.71 -36.50 -2.81
CA SER A 575 -40.57 -36.24 -1.66
C SER A 575 -41.15 -34.82 -1.66
N ASN A 576 -40.40 -33.81 -2.11
CA ASN A 576 -40.92 -32.46 -2.31
C ASN A 576 -41.93 -32.36 -3.46
N THR A 577 -41.82 -33.17 -4.52
CA THR A 577 -42.87 -33.24 -5.56
C THR A 577 -44.13 -33.94 -5.06
N GLU A 578 -44.01 -35.07 -4.36
CA GLU A 578 -45.15 -35.77 -3.74
C GLU A 578 -45.85 -34.87 -2.70
N MET A 579 -45.09 -34.11 -1.91
CA MET A 579 -45.65 -33.16 -0.93
C MET A 579 -46.42 -32.03 -1.61
N ARG A 580 -45.93 -31.48 -2.74
CA ARG A 580 -46.66 -30.47 -3.52
C ARG A 580 -47.94 -31.02 -4.15
N GLU A 581 -47.92 -32.24 -4.66
CA GLU A 581 -49.12 -32.91 -5.18
C GLU A 581 -50.13 -33.16 -4.05
N ALA A 582 -49.68 -33.59 -2.87
CA ALA A 582 -50.53 -33.73 -1.69
C ALA A 582 -51.08 -32.39 -1.19
N GLU A 583 -50.30 -31.30 -1.21
CA GLU A 583 -50.75 -29.94 -0.88
C GLU A 583 -51.81 -29.44 -1.87
N GLN A 584 -51.63 -29.69 -3.18
CA GLN A 584 -52.63 -29.35 -4.20
C GLN A 584 -53.93 -30.16 -4.02
N LEU A 585 -53.83 -31.47 -3.81
CA LEU A 585 -55.00 -32.32 -3.54
C LEU A 585 -55.72 -31.92 -2.25
N LEU A 586 -54.99 -31.50 -1.20
CA LEU A 586 -55.55 -31.01 0.06
C LEU A 586 -56.20 -29.63 -0.12
N HIS A 587 -55.59 -28.73 -0.90
CA HIS A 587 -56.19 -27.44 -1.27
C HIS A 587 -57.50 -27.63 -2.06
N ASP A 588 -57.52 -28.51 -3.05
CA ASP A 588 -58.69 -28.79 -3.86
C ASP A 588 -59.78 -29.53 -3.07
N ALA A 589 -59.40 -30.43 -2.15
CA ALA A 589 -60.32 -31.03 -1.19
C ALA A 589 -60.94 -29.97 -0.26
N GLN A 590 -60.15 -29.01 0.24
CA GLN A 590 -60.67 -27.87 1.01
C GLN A 590 -61.58 -26.97 0.16
N ALA A 591 -61.21 -26.66 -1.08
CA ALA A 591 -62.02 -25.83 -1.97
C ALA A 591 -63.36 -26.51 -2.30
N ASN A 592 -63.35 -27.82 -2.54
CA ASN A 592 -64.56 -28.60 -2.79
C ASN A 592 -65.40 -28.81 -1.52
N ALA A 593 -64.78 -28.96 -0.35
CA ALA A 593 -65.49 -28.94 0.93
C ALA A 593 -66.16 -27.59 1.20
N ARG A 594 -65.49 -26.46 0.94
CA ARG A 594 -66.06 -25.10 1.04
C ARG A 594 -67.24 -24.91 0.07
N LYS A 595 -67.12 -25.36 -1.19
CA LYS A 595 -68.23 -25.38 -2.16
C LYS A 595 -69.40 -26.24 -1.65
N GLY A 596 -69.12 -27.41 -1.06
CA GLY A 596 -70.12 -28.31 -0.49
C GLY A 596 -70.87 -27.69 0.69
N VAL A 597 -70.15 -27.02 1.61
CA VAL A 597 -70.74 -26.26 2.71
C VAL A 597 -71.61 -25.11 2.18
N LEU A 598 -71.14 -24.35 1.19
CA LEU A 598 -71.92 -23.28 0.55
C LEU A 598 -73.21 -23.80 -0.10
N ALA A 599 -73.13 -24.93 -0.81
CA ALA A 599 -74.30 -25.55 -1.45
C ALA A 599 -75.30 -26.14 -0.42
N LEU A 600 -74.79 -26.66 0.71
CA LEU A 600 -75.64 -27.10 1.82
C LEU A 600 -76.31 -25.92 2.53
N ASP A 601 -75.62 -24.81 2.73
CA ASP A 601 -76.20 -23.60 3.32
C ASP A 601 -77.25 -22.96 2.39
N GLN A 602 -76.97 -22.83 1.09
CA GLN A 602 -77.97 -22.41 0.10
C GLN A 602 -79.21 -23.33 0.10
N ARG A 603 -79.01 -24.64 0.23
CA ARG A 603 -80.12 -25.61 0.34
C ARG A 603 -80.88 -25.46 1.66
N TYR A 604 -80.19 -25.19 2.77
CA TYR A 604 -80.79 -24.94 4.07
C TYR A 604 -81.63 -23.65 4.05
N GLN A 605 -81.09 -22.54 3.52
CA GLN A 605 -81.82 -21.29 3.33
C GLN A 605 -83.06 -21.47 2.43
N SER A 606 -82.94 -22.23 1.33
CA SER A 606 -84.07 -22.57 0.45
C SER A 606 -85.14 -23.41 1.17
N LEU A 607 -84.73 -24.37 2.00
CA LEU A 607 -85.65 -25.22 2.75
C LEU A 607 -86.33 -24.46 3.91
N MET A 608 -85.62 -23.54 4.56
CA MET A 608 -86.18 -22.59 5.53
C MET A 608 -87.25 -21.71 4.88
N PHE A 609 -86.96 -21.12 3.72
CA PHE A 609 -87.95 -20.32 2.98
C PHE A 609 -89.19 -21.14 2.57
N GLN A 610 -88.99 -22.40 2.16
CA GLN A 610 -90.11 -23.33 1.89
C GLN A 610 -90.92 -23.64 3.16
N TYR A 611 -90.26 -23.85 4.30
CA TYR A 611 -90.90 -24.07 5.59
C TYR A 611 -91.70 -22.86 6.06
N ASP A 612 -91.15 -21.65 5.99
CA ASP A 612 -91.82 -20.41 6.39
C ASP A 612 -93.04 -20.11 5.49
N ASN A 613 -92.93 -20.40 4.18
CA ASN A 613 -94.06 -20.31 3.25
C ASN A 613 -95.15 -21.37 3.54
N LEU A 614 -94.75 -22.59 3.91
CA LEU A 614 -95.68 -23.65 4.31
C LEU A 614 -96.36 -23.33 5.66
N LEU A 615 -95.64 -22.72 6.60
CA LEU A 615 -96.19 -22.20 7.85
C LEU A 615 -97.21 -21.09 7.59
N SER A 616 -96.87 -20.13 6.73
CA SER A 616 -97.74 -19.01 6.33
C SER A 616 -99.01 -19.50 5.63
N THR A 617 -98.90 -20.42 4.66
CA THR A 617 -100.07 -21.01 4.00
C THR A 617 -100.91 -21.89 4.93
N THR A 618 -100.30 -22.56 5.91
CA THR A 618 -101.04 -23.27 6.98
C THR A 618 -101.78 -22.30 7.90
N GLN A 619 -101.19 -21.15 8.25
CA GLN A 619 -101.87 -20.10 9.03
C GLN A 619 -103.01 -19.44 8.24
N ASN A 620 -102.82 -19.18 6.95
CA ASN A 620 -103.87 -18.61 6.09
C ASN A 620 -105.05 -19.59 5.94
N THR A 621 -104.79 -20.85 5.62
CA THR A 621 -105.85 -21.88 5.54
C THR A 621 -106.51 -22.15 6.89
N GLN A 622 -105.78 -22.06 8.01
CA GLN A 622 -106.39 -22.08 9.34
C GLN A 622 -107.32 -20.88 9.58
N GLN A 623 -106.94 -19.67 9.12
CA GLN A 623 -107.81 -18.49 9.20
C GLN A 623 -109.04 -18.63 8.30
N GLU A 624 -108.88 -19.04 7.04
CA GLU A 624 -109.97 -19.31 6.10
C GLU A 624 -110.97 -20.33 6.67
N LEU A 625 -110.49 -21.48 7.13
CA LEU A 625 -111.33 -22.53 7.71
C LEU A 625 -111.97 -22.07 9.04
N SER A 626 -111.32 -21.20 9.81
CA SER A 626 -111.96 -20.57 10.98
C SER A 626 -113.07 -19.58 10.59
N GLN A 627 -112.94 -18.87 9.47
CA GLN A 627 -113.98 -18.00 8.93
C GLN A 627 -115.15 -18.81 8.36
N GLU A 628 -114.89 -19.93 7.67
CA GLU A 628 -115.93 -20.88 7.24
C GLU A 628 -116.69 -21.45 8.44
N ILE A 629 -115.99 -21.88 9.51
CA ILE A 629 -116.64 -22.35 10.75
C ILE A 629 -117.48 -21.24 11.38
N VAL A 630 -117.00 -19.99 11.43
CA VAL A 630 -117.79 -18.85 11.93
C VAL A 630 -119.01 -18.58 11.03
N SER A 631 -118.89 -18.73 9.70
CA SER A 631 -120.01 -18.61 8.77
C SER A 631 -121.05 -19.71 8.99
N ILE A 632 -120.64 -20.97 9.06
CA ILE A 632 -121.52 -22.12 9.31
C ILE A 632 -122.19 -22.02 10.69
N VAL A 633 -121.47 -21.59 11.73
CA VAL A 633 -122.04 -21.31 13.05
C VAL A 633 -123.05 -20.17 12.98
N THR A 634 -122.80 -19.13 12.19
CA THR A 634 -123.74 -18.02 11.96
C THR A 634 -124.99 -18.50 11.21
N GLU A 635 -124.85 -19.36 10.20
CA GLU A 635 -125.98 -20.00 9.51
C GLU A 635 -126.79 -20.90 10.45
N ILE A 636 -126.15 -21.70 11.30
CA ILE A 636 -126.82 -22.52 12.32
C ILE A 636 -127.52 -21.65 13.37
N ILE A 637 -126.95 -20.51 13.76
CA ILE A 637 -127.61 -19.52 14.65
C ILE A 637 -128.83 -18.90 13.94
N ASN A 638 -128.72 -18.55 12.66
CA ASN A 638 -129.83 -18.01 11.87
C ASN A 638 -130.94 -19.06 11.67
N LEU A 639 -130.57 -20.32 11.40
CA LEU A 639 -131.51 -21.45 11.33
C LEU A 639 -132.20 -21.68 12.68
N LYS A 640 -131.46 -21.61 13.80
CA LYS A 640 -132.03 -21.71 15.15
C LYS A 640 -132.98 -20.56 15.45
N GLN A 641 -132.67 -19.33 15.03
CA GLN A 641 -133.58 -18.19 15.17
C GLN A 641 -134.82 -18.33 14.28
N TYR A 642 -134.67 -18.87 13.05
CA TYR A 642 -135.77 -19.13 12.15
C TYR A 642 -136.71 -20.23 12.68
N VAL A 643 -136.17 -21.39 13.08
CA VAL A 643 -136.94 -22.47 13.73
C VAL A 643 -137.52 -22.00 15.06
N GLY A 644 -136.81 -21.15 15.81
CA GLY A 644 -137.32 -20.49 17.01
C GLY A 644 -138.57 -19.66 16.73
N ARG A 645 -138.55 -18.78 15.71
CA ARG A 645 -139.74 -18.03 15.28
C ARG A 645 -140.86 -18.93 14.79
N VAL A 646 -140.55 -19.95 13.98
CA VAL A 646 -141.57 -20.91 13.50
C VAL A 646 -142.20 -21.70 14.66
N LEU A 647 -141.47 -21.95 15.74
CA LEU A 647 -142.00 -22.55 16.97
C LEU A 647 -142.78 -21.54 17.84
N GLU A 648 -142.35 -20.27 17.93
CA GLU A 648 -143.14 -19.21 18.58
C GLU A 648 -144.47 -18.95 17.83
N ASP A 649 -144.46 -18.99 16.50
CA ASP A 649 -145.64 -18.81 15.66
C ASP A 649 -146.53 -20.06 15.67
N LEU A 650 -145.98 -21.27 15.76
CA LEU A 650 -146.75 -22.48 16.07
C LEU A 650 -147.32 -22.47 17.50
N GLN A 651 -146.61 -21.92 18.48
CA GLN A 651 -147.13 -21.78 19.84
C GLN A 651 -148.33 -20.82 19.86
N LYS A 652 -148.23 -19.66 19.21
CA LYS A 652 -149.37 -18.74 19.02
C LYS A 652 -150.53 -19.43 18.29
N PHE A 653 -150.25 -20.20 17.24
CA PHE A 653 -151.29 -20.95 16.52
C PHE A 653 -151.97 -22.02 17.40
N VAL A 654 -151.28 -22.57 18.40
CA VAL A 654 -151.88 -23.48 19.41
C VAL A 654 -152.60 -22.72 20.53
N GLU A 655 -152.21 -21.48 20.83
CA GLU A 655 -152.89 -20.59 21.79
C GLU A 655 -154.12 -19.88 21.18
N GLU A 656 -154.28 -19.88 19.85
CA GLU A 656 -155.44 -19.36 19.11
C GLU A 656 -156.44 -20.46 18.64
N ASN A 657 -156.38 -21.67 19.24
CA ASN A 657 -157.37 -22.76 19.06
C ASN A 657 -158.30 -22.91 20.29
#